data_AF-A0A2W6I117-F1
#
_entry.id   AF-A0A2W6I117-F1
#
_cell.length_a   1.000
_cell.length_b   1.000
_cell.length_c   1.000
_cell.angle_alpha   90.00
_cell.angle_beta   90.00
_cell.angle_gamma   90.00
#
_symmetry.space_group_name_H-M   'P 1'
#
loop_
_entity.id
_entity.type
_entity.pdbx_description
1 polymer ?
#
loop_
_entity_poly.entity_id
_entity_poly.type
_entity_poly.pdbx_seq_one_letter_code
_entity_poly.pdbx_strand_id
1 'polypeptide(L)'
;MNALQRAWQRARRRRALITLLLGLPLALAATALALRLSGFDLACVVGTLAVLACATVATARARQLDRRWLQRQLDASGTSEDSADLLFAGTATLNPLQQRQRTHVLAALERHMPELRPRWPRAALALCWIAGLTIALLAFGWPRSNSGPATVEPTPHGGTTPAGPLHLQSTRLRIDAPAYTGRATLTQNALDAKVAADSRLSWSLRFDRAPDKAWLQFHDGRRLPLNEQDGQWQAQDVARAPVLYRVVSEPALAETRLHRLDVVADRAPSVRVLEPAASLVLATPGQRQWSLRFEASDDYGVAAQATLSITTTQGSGENITFVRRSVSLTGSGEPTARRFAHTLDLAALGAQPGNDVIAQLEVRDNHAPTPQAGRSSSVILRLPSAEVALGAELEGRIKKTLPAYFRSQRQIIIDAEALIRQRRGLAADDFIKRSDAIGVDQRILRLRYGQFLGEESEGAPKPPPTSDLPTSDAPAAGDPDHDDDHDHDHGAQAGAHDDHGHDHGGTANADTPPVFGSATDVLSEYGHTHDHAEAATLLDPQTRATLKAALDQMWSAEGELRQGRPEQALPFAYKALGFIKQVQQAERIYLARVGPELPPIDESRRLGGDRAGLSSRELPLAARTPPDPAIVEAWQRLGDDIGTPDLDALASWQQRNATYLPDALDLAAAIEQLRIEPGCRDCRQRLRAQLWRALQRPLPQVMRRSAADAMGQRYLDALEAQP
;
A
#
# COMPACT_ATOMS: atom_id res chain seq x y z
N MET A 1 -20.48 -21.67 26.69
CA MET A 1 -21.49 -21.65 25.58
C MET A 1 -22.96 -21.47 26.04
N ASN A 2 -23.41 -22.12 27.13
CA ASN A 2 -24.80 -22.02 27.62
C ASN A 2 -25.20 -20.62 28.13
N ALA A 3 -24.25 -19.83 28.65
CA ALA A 3 -24.51 -18.45 29.07
C ALA A 3 -24.83 -17.54 27.86
N LEU A 4 -24.05 -17.67 26.79
CA LEU A 4 -24.23 -16.93 25.54
C LEU A 4 -25.59 -17.22 24.89
N GLN A 5 -25.99 -18.49 24.81
CA GLN A 5 -27.30 -18.88 24.26
C GLN A 5 -28.45 -18.30 25.09
N ARG A 6 -28.35 -18.32 26.42
CA ARG A 6 -29.35 -17.71 27.32
C ARG A 6 -29.42 -16.19 27.15
N ALA A 7 -28.29 -15.51 27.04
CA ALA A 7 -28.23 -14.06 26.80
C ALA A 7 -28.87 -13.69 25.43
N TRP A 8 -28.56 -14.47 24.39
CA TRP A 8 -29.14 -14.29 23.06
C TRP A 8 -30.66 -14.50 23.04
N GLN A 9 -31.16 -15.56 23.70
CA GLN A 9 -32.59 -15.79 23.85
C GLN A 9 -33.29 -14.68 24.64
N ARG A 10 -32.66 -14.16 25.69
CA ARG A 10 -33.19 -13.01 26.47
C ARG A 10 -33.29 -11.75 25.62
N ALA A 11 -32.31 -11.48 24.76
CA ALA A 11 -32.35 -10.35 23.82
C ALA A 11 -33.50 -10.49 22.81
N ARG A 12 -33.69 -11.69 22.23
CA ARG A 12 -34.80 -12.01 21.33
C ARG A 12 -36.17 -11.83 22.00
N ARG A 13 -36.34 -12.37 23.22
CA ARG A 13 -37.58 -12.21 24.01
C ARG A 13 -37.86 -10.74 24.31
N ARG A 14 -36.85 -9.96 24.69
CA ARG A 14 -37.02 -8.52 24.98
C ARG A 14 -37.38 -7.72 23.73
N ARG A 15 -36.79 -8.04 22.57
CA ARG A 15 -37.15 -7.41 21.29
C ARG A 15 -38.59 -7.72 20.91
N ALA A 16 -39.03 -8.97 21.03
CA ALA A 16 -40.41 -9.37 20.80
C ALA A 16 -41.38 -8.63 21.74
N LEU A 17 -41.08 -8.57 23.04
CA LEU A 17 -41.89 -7.86 24.03
C LEU A 17 -42.01 -6.36 23.72
N ILE A 18 -40.92 -5.69 23.35
CA ILE A 18 -40.95 -4.28 22.96
C ILE A 18 -41.83 -4.07 21.72
N THR A 19 -41.70 -4.93 20.71
CA THR A 19 -42.52 -4.83 19.49
C THR A 19 -44.00 -5.08 19.76
N LEU A 20 -44.33 -6.06 20.61
CA LEU A 20 -45.71 -6.29 21.04
C LEU A 20 -46.28 -5.10 21.80
N LEU A 21 -45.54 -4.54 22.75
CA LEU A 21 -45.99 -3.40 23.55
C LEU A 21 -46.16 -2.11 22.75
N LEU A 22 -45.45 -1.96 21.62
CA LEU A 22 -45.64 -0.86 20.68
C LEU A 22 -46.83 -1.09 19.72
N GLY A 23 -47.07 -2.33 19.30
CA GLY A 23 -48.14 -2.68 18.36
C GLY A 23 -49.53 -2.81 19.01
N LEU A 24 -49.60 -3.26 20.27
CA LEU A 24 -50.84 -3.47 21.00
C LEU A 24 -51.76 -2.23 21.09
N PRO A 25 -51.28 -1.01 21.41
CA PRO A 25 -52.14 0.17 21.42
C PRO A 25 -52.70 0.53 20.03
N LEU A 26 -51.95 0.26 18.96
CA LEU A 26 -52.42 0.48 17.58
C LEU A 26 -53.47 -0.56 17.17
N ALA A 27 -53.29 -1.82 17.57
CA ALA A 27 -54.28 -2.87 17.35
C ALA A 27 -55.60 -2.55 18.09
N LEU A 28 -55.52 -2.05 19.33
CA LEU A 28 -56.69 -1.59 20.09
C LEU A 28 -57.39 -0.41 19.40
N ALA A 29 -56.63 0.58 18.94
CA ALA A 29 -57.17 1.73 18.21
C ALA A 29 -57.88 1.34 16.90
N ALA A 30 -57.27 0.43 16.11
CA ALA A 30 -57.88 -0.08 14.89
C ALA A 30 -59.16 -0.87 15.16
N THR A 31 -59.19 -1.67 16.23
CA THR A 31 -60.38 -2.43 16.66
C THR A 31 -61.50 -1.50 17.09
N ALA A 32 -61.19 -0.46 17.87
CA ALA A 32 -62.17 0.54 18.31
C ALA A 32 -62.77 1.33 17.12
N LEU A 33 -61.94 1.66 16.13
CA LEU A 33 -62.39 2.34 14.92
C LEU A 33 -63.29 1.46 14.05
N ALA A 34 -62.91 0.19 13.86
CA ALA A 34 -63.72 -0.78 13.11
C ALA A 34 -65.09 -1.03 13.79
N LEU A 35 -65.11 -1.14 15.12
CA LEU A 35 -66.34 -1.26 15.90
C LEU A 35 -67.29 -0.08 15.68
N ARG A 36 -66.73 1.13 15.58
CA ARG A 36 -67.51 2.35 15.41
C ARG A 36 -68.09 2.52 13.99
N LEU A 37 -67.30 2.16 12.97
CA LEU A 37 -67.64 2.39 11.56
C LEU A 37 -68.46 1.27 10.93
N SER A 38 -68.29 0.03 11.40
CA SER A 38 -68.77 -1.15 10.66
C SER A 38 -69.40 -2.24 11.55
N GLY A 39 -69.55 -1.98 12.85
CA GLY A 39 -70.21 -2.88 13.79
C GLY A 39 -69.28 -3.95 14.38
N PHE A 40 -69.84 -4.77 15.27
CA PHE A 40 -69.10 -5.71 16.11
C PHE A 40 -68.39 -6.82 15.33
N ASP A 41 -69.05 -7.39 14.32
CA ASP A 41 -68.51 -8.52 13.56
C ASP A 41 -67.22 -8.15 12.80
N LEU A 42 -67.19 -6.98 12.15
CA LEU A 42 -65.98 -6.52 11.46
C LEU A 42 -64.88 -6.14 12.46
N ALA A 43 -65.24 -5.60 13.63
CA ALA A 43 -64.27 -5.27 14.68
C ALA A 43 -63.54 -6.51 15.20
N CYS A 44 -64.24 -7.62 15.41
CA CYS A 44 -63.62 -8.89 15.82
C CYS A 44 -62.62 -9.39 14.77
N VAL A 45 -62.96 -9.30 13.47
CA VAL A 45 -62.05 -9.70 12.38
C VAL A 45 -60.82 -8.78 12.34
N VAL A 46 -61.02 -7.46 12.35
CA VAL A 46 -59.92 -6.48 12.31
C VAL A 46 -59.01 -6.59 13.52
N GLY A 47 -59.57 -6.75 14.73
CA GLY A 47 -58.79 -6.91 15.94
C GLY A 47 -57.96 -8.20 15.96
N THR A 48 -58.56 -9.32 15.52
CA THR A 48 -57.83 -10.59 15.39
C THR A 48 -56.69 -10.49 14.39
N LEU A 49 -56.92 -9.89 13.22
CA LEU A 49 -55.90 -9.67 12.21
C LEU A 49 -54.79 -8.73 12.70
N ALA A 50 -55.13 -7.66 13.42
CA ALA A 50 -54.16 -6.70 13.95
C ALA A 50 -53.26 -7.32 15.03
N VAL A 51 -53.82 -8.17 15.92
CA VAL A 51 -53.04 -8.91 16.92
C VAL A 51 -52.14 -9.95 16.25
N LEU A 52 -52.65 -10.68 15.26
CA LEU A 52 -51.84 -11.62 14.46
C LEU A 52 -50.71 -10.90 13.71
N ALA A 53 -50.98 -9.72 13.14
CA ALA A 53 -49.96 -8.89 12.51
C ALA A 53 -48.89 -8.43 13.53
N CYS A 54 -49.29 -8.03 14.75
CA CYS A 54 -48.33 -7.68 15.80
C CYS A 54 -47.47 -8.89 16.21
N ALA A 55 -48.06 -10.08 16.33
CA ALA A 55 -47.34 -11.30 16.67
C ALA A 55 -46.37 -11.75 15.56
N THR A 56 -46.78 -11.66 14.29
CA THR A 56 -45.91 -11.98 13.15
C THR A 56 -44.75 -10.99 13.02
N VAL A 57 -45.00 -9.69 13.21
CA VAL A 57 -43.93 -8.67 13.20
C VAL A 57 -42.98 -8.86 14.40
N ALA A 58 -43.51 -9.15 15.60
CA ALA A 58 -42.67 -9.41 16.78
C ALA A 58 -41.78 -10.65 16.59
N THR A 59 -42.32 -11.73 16.02
CA THR A 59 -41.54 -12.95 15.72
C THR A 59 -40.52 -12.71 14.61
N ALA A 60 -40.87 -11.98 13.54
CA ALA A 60 -39.95 -11.59 12.48
C ALA A 60 -38.79 -10.73 13.02
N ARG A 61 -39.08 -9.70 13.81
CA ARG A 61 -38.08 -8.82 14.44
C ARG A 61 -37.20 -9.56 15.45
N ALA A 62 -37.73 -10.58 16.14
CA ALA A 62 -36.92 -11.42 17.03
C ALA A 62 -36.02 -12.39 16.24
N ARG A 63 -36.47 -12.89 15.09
CA ARG A 63 -35.67 -13.75 14.19
C ARG A 63 -34.53 -13.00 13.51
N GLN A 64 -34.67 -11.70 13.26
CA GLN A 64 -33.62 -10.82 12.72
C GLN A 64 -32.37 -10.72 13.62
N LEU A 65 -32.48 -11.03 14.92
CA LEU A 65 -31.31 -11.17 15.80
C LEU A 65 -30.67 -12.53 15.53
N ASP A 66 -30.10 -12.68 14.34
CA ASP A 66 -29.43 -13.88 13.85
C ASP A 66 -27.99 -14.02 14.40
N ARG A 67 -27.25 -15.02 13.92
CA ARG A 67 -25.87 -15.28 14.38
C ARG A 67 -24.93 -14.11 14.05
N ARG A 68 -25.12 -13.47 12.88
CA ARG A 68 -24.33 -12.33 12.44
C ARG A 68 -24.58 -11.09 13.29
N TRP A 69 -25.81 -10.87 13.74
CA TRP A 69 -26.11 -9.84 14.73
C TRP A 69 -25.38 -10.11 16.05
N LEU A 70 -25.39 -11.35 16.52
CA LEU A 70 -24.73 -11.73 17.78
C LEU A 70 -23.21 -11.52 17.71
N GLN A 71 -22.55 -11.93 16.62
CA GLN A 71 -21.12 -11.70 16.39
C GLN A 71 -20.78 -10.21 16.49
N ARG A 72 -21.46 -9.36 15.71
CA ARG A 72 -21.24 -7.91 15.70
C ARG A 72 -21.42 -7.26 17.08
N GLN A 73 -22.35 -7.74 17.89
CA GLN A 73 -22.57 -7.19 19.23
C GLN A 73 -21.49 -7.62 20.23
N LEU A 74 -20.93 -8.82 20.07
CA LEU A 74 -19.79 -9.27 20.88
C LEU A 74 -18.54 -8.48 20.50
N ASP A 75 -18.27 -8.32 19.20
CA ASP A 75 -17.10 -7.58 18.72
C ASP A 75 -17.16 -6.10 19.10
N ALA A 76 -18.33 -5.46 18.93
CA ALA A 76 -18.53 -4.07 19.36
C ALA A 76 -18.41 -3.85 20.87
N SER A 77 -18.50 -4.90 21.69
CA SER A 77 -18.30 -4.79 23.14
C SER A 77 -16.82 -4.80 23.54
N GLY A 78 -15.92 -5.12 22.61
CA GLY A 78 -14.48 -5.30 22.85
C GLY A 78 -14.11 -6.61 23.56
N THR A 79 -15.09 -7.33 24.13
CA THR A 79 -14.83 -8.57 24.90
C THR A 79 -14.38 -9.76 24.05
N SER A 80 -14.62 -9.73 22.74
CA SER A 80 -14.20 -10.79 21.81
C SER A 80 -13.00 -10.41 20.94
N GLU A 81 -12.42 -9.22 21.10
CA GLU A 81 -11.24 -8.76 20.32
C GLU A 81 -11.43 -9.01 18.80
N ASP A 82 -12.59 -8.63 18.27
CA ASP A 82 -12.99 -8.85 16.87
C ASP A 82 -12.92 -10.31 16.37
N SER A 83 -12.96 -11.27 17.31
CA SER A 83 -12.81 -12.71 17.05
C SER A 83 -14.07 -13.51 17.43
N ALA A 84 -15.26 -12.89 17.48
CA ALA A 84 -16.50 -13.57 17.84
C ALA A 84 -16.98 -14.62 16.81
N ASP A 85 -16.47 -14.57 15.58
CA ASP A 85 -16.74 -15.55 14.53
C ASP A 85 -16.20 -16.96 14.87
N LEU A 86 -15.04 -17.03 15.53
CA LEU A 86 -14.39 -18.28 15.97
C LEU A 86 -15.27 -19.12 16.93
N LEU A 87 -16.19 -18.47 17.66
CA LEU A 87 -17.13 -19.14 18.57
C LEU A 87 -18.14 -20.04 17.83
N PHE A 88 -18.39 -19.77 16.56
CA PHE A 88 -19.39 -20.47 15.74
C PHE A 88 -18.75 -21.36 14.65
N ALA A 89 -17.43 -21.32 14.51
CA ALA A 89 -16.68 -22.21 13.63
C ALA A 89 -16.59 -23.64 14.20
N GLY A 90 -16.52 -24.63 13.30
CA GLY A 90 -16.30 -26.02 13.68
C GLY A 90 -14.93 -26.18 14.33
N THR A 91 -14.83 -26.83 15.49
CA THR A 91 -13.54 -26.98 16.19
C THR A 91 -12.49 -27.70 15.35
N ALA A 92 -12.92 -28.64 14.49
CA ALA A 92 -12.06 -29.38 13.57
C ALA A 92 -11.49 -28.52 12.41
N THR A 93 -12.06 -27.35 12.12
CA THR A 93 -11.62 -26.47 11.03
C THR A 93 -10.71 -25.34 11.52
N LEU A 94 -10.43 -25.26 12.82
CA LEU A 94 -9.63 -24.20 13.42
C LEU A 94 -8.18 -24.64 13.59
N ASN A 95 -7.24 -23.78 13.17
CA ASN A 95 -5.82 -23.98 13.44
C ASN A 95 -5.49 -23.79 14.93
N PRO A 96 -4.30 -24.21 15.42
CA PRO A 96 -3.96 -24.15 16.86
C PRO A 96 -4.05 -22.74 17.47
N LEU A 97 -3.71 -21.70 16.72
CA LEU A 97 -3.79 -20.31 17.18
C LEU A 97 -5.24 -19.84 17.31
N GLN A 98 -6.09 -20.18 16.34
CA GLN A 98 -7.52 -19.91 16.38
C GLN A 98 -8.23 -20.67 17.51
N GLN A 99 -7.78 -21.89 17.83
CA GLN A 99 -8.29 -22.64 19.00
C GLN A 99 -7.92 -21.96 20.31
N ARG A 100 -6.69 -21.44 20.43
CA ARG A 100 -6.25 -20.67 21.60
C ARG A 100 -7.04 -19.37 21.74
N GLN A 101 -7.22 -18.61 20.66
CA GLN A 101 -8.00 -17.36 20.68
C GLN A 101 -9.47 -17.62 21.03
N ARG A 102 -10.08 -18.67 20.46
CA ARG A 102 -11.44 -19.09 20.83
C ARG A 102 -11.56 -19.40 22.32
N THR A 103 -10.58 -20.08 22.90
CA THR A 103 -10.55 -20.41 24.33
C THR A 103 -10.42 -19.15 25.19
N HIS A 104 -9.58 -18.19 24.78
CA HIS A 104 -9.43 -16.90 25.43
C HIS A 104 -10.74 -16.10 25.44
N VAL A 105 -11.40 -15.99 24.29
CA VAL A 105 -12.69 -15.30 24.14
C VAL A 105 -13.78 -15.98 24.97
N LEU A 106 -13.83 -17.31 25.01
CA LEU A 106 -14.78 -18.03 25.87
C LEU A 106 -14.56 -17.72 27.35
N ALA A 107 -13.31 -17.72 27.82
CA ALA A 107 -12.97 -17.39 29.20
C ALA A 107 -13.24 -15.91 29.54
N ALA A 108 -13.09 -15.00 28.58
CA ALA A 108 -13.44 -13.59 28.75
C ALA A 108 -14.97 -13.41 28.89
N LEU A 109 -15.75 -14.07 28.04
CA LEU A 109 -17.22 -14.02 28.07
C LEU A 109 -17.81 -14.69 29.32
N GLU A 110 -17.14 -15.70 29.87
CA GLU A 110 -17.54 -16.32 31.15
C GLU A 110 -17.30 -15.40 32.34
N ARG A 111 -16.22 -14.61 32.31
CA ARG A 111 -15.92 -13.60 33.34
C ARG A 111 -16.81 -12.37 33.25
N HIS A 112 -17.08 -11.90 32.03
CA HIS A 112 -17.89 -10.69 31.81
C HIS A 112 -18.73 -10.77 30.54
N MET A 113 -19.98 -11.22 30.67
CA MET A 113 -20.92 -11.27 29.56
C MET A 113 -21.47 -9.87 29.26
N PRO A 114 -21.29 -9.31 28.05
CA PRO A 114 -21.85 -8.01 27.71
C PRO A 114 -23.39 -8.00 27.71
N GLU A 115 -23.97 -6.84 27.99
CA GLU A 115 -25.42 -6.66 28.03
C GLU A 115 -26.01 -6.61 26.61
N LEU A 116 -26.48 -7.76 26.12
CA LEU A 116 -27.06 -7.90 24.78
C LEU A 116 -28.52 -7.43 24.67
N ARG A 117 -29.19 -7.09 25.78
CA ARG A 117 -30.62 -6.76 25.75
C ARG A 117 -30.84 -5.31 25.28
N PRO A 118 -31.73 -5.06 24.30
CA PRO A 118 -32.05 -3.70 23.87
C PRO A 118 -32.65 -2.88 25.03
N ARG A 119 -32.32 -1.60 25.12
CA ARG A 119 -32.89 -0.68 26.14
C ARG A 119 -34.39 -0.46 25.86
N TRP A 120 -35.17 -0.23 26.92
CA TRP A 120 -36.60 0.04 26.81
C TRP A 120 -36.83 1.43 26.18
N PRO A 121 -37.58 1.53 25.07
CA PRO A 121 -37.88 2.82 24.44
C PRO A 121 -39.05 3.50 25.17
N ARG A 122 -38.80 3.97 26.39
CA ARG A 122 -39.85 4.47 27.31
C ARG A 122 -40.69 5.60 26.71
N ALA A 123 -40.05 6.57 26.03
CA ALA A 123 -40.73 7.68 25.39
C ALA A 123 -41.61 7.23 24.21
N ALA A 124 -41.10 6.34 23.35
CA ALA A 124 -41.88 5.82 22.22
C ALA A 124 -43.06 4.95 22.70
N LEU A 125 -42.85 4.15 23.75
CA LEU A 125 -43.94 3.40 24.38
C LEU A 125 -45.00 4.34 24.96
N ALA A 126 -44.60 5.35 25.73
CA ALA A 126 -45.53 6.34 26.28
C ALA A 126 -46.31 7.04 25.17
N LEU A 127 -45.64 7.52 24.12
CA LEU A 127 -46.28 8.22 23.00
C LEU A 127 -47.21 7.30 22.19
N CYS A 128 -46.83 6.04 21.93
CA CYS A 128 -47.69 5.09 21.22
C CYS A 128 -48.94 4.73 22.04
N TRP A 129 -48.79 4.59 23.36
CA TRP A 129 -49.94 4.32 24.24
C TRP A 129 -50.84 5.54 24.39
N ILE A 130 -50.28 6.74 24.55
CA ILE A 130 -51.05 7.98 24.56
C ILE A 130 -51.79 8.15 23.24
N ALA A 131 -51.12 8.00 22.10
CA ALA A 131 -51.74 8.13 20.78
C ALA A 131 -52.81 7.05 20.52
N GLY A 132 -52.54 5.79 20.88
CA GLY A 132 -53.53 4.72 20.73
C GLY A 132 -54.77 4.94 21.59
N LEU A 133 -54.60 5.40 22.83
CA LEU A 133 -55.70 5.73 23.73
C LEU A 133 -56.46 6.97 23.27
N THR A 134 -55.79 8.01 22.78
CA THR A 134 -56.46 9.20 22.25
C THR A 134 -57.26 8.87 20.99
N ILE A 135 -56.72 8.05 20.08
CA ILE A 135 -57.46 7.58 18.90
C ILE A 135 -58.67 6.73 19.30
N ALA A 136 -58.52 5.83 20.27
CA ALA A 136 -59.63 5.04 20.78
C ALA A 136 -60.71 5.94 21.42
N LEU A 137 -60.32 6.90 22.25
CA LEU A 137 -61.23 7.88 22.88
C LEU A 137 -61.94 8.76 21.85
N LEU A 138 -61.21 9.24 20.84
CA LEU A 138 -61.78 10.03 19.74
C LEU A 138 -62.74 9.18 18.90
N ALA A 139 -62.44 7.91 18.64
CA ALA A 139 -63.35 7.01 17.91
C ALA A 139 -64.69 6.81 18.65
N PHE A 140 -64.69 6.78 19.98
CA PHE A 140 -65.90 6.73 20.79
C PHE A 140 -66.59 8.10 20.97
N GLY A 141 -65.82 9.20 21.01
CA GLY A 141 -66.29 10.56 21.26
C GLY A 141 -66.67 11.39 20.03
N TRP A 142 -66.38 10.94 18.81
CA TRP A 142 -66.65 11.71 17.59
C TRP A 142 -68.15 11.74 17.24
N PRO A 143 -68.78 12.93 17.13
CA PRO A 143 -70.17 13.05 16.68
C PRO A 143 -70.28 12.68 15.20
N ARG A 144 -71.26 11.84 14.84
CA ARG A 144 -71.53 11.50 13.43
C ARG A 144 -72.10 12.73 12.73
N SER A 145 -71.28 13.44 11.96
CA SER A 145 -71.73 14.52 11.10
C SER A 145 -72.25 13.95 9.78
N ASN A 146 -73.55 14.13 9.53
CA ASN A 146 -74.12 14.06 8.19
C ASN A 146 -73.47 15.16 7.34
N SER A 147 -72.84 14.79 6.23
CA SER A 147 -72.35 15.72 5.23
C SER A 147 -73.50 16.26 4.39
N GLY A 148 -73.85 17.54 4.57
CA GLY A 148 -74.52 18.34 3.55
C GLY A 148 -73.48 19.07 2.69
N PRO A 149 -73.74 19.34 1.40
CA PRO A 149 -72.74 19.90 0.49
C PRO A 149 -72.52 21.39 0.79
N ALA A 150 -71.25 21.81 0.78
CA ALA A 150 -70.88 23.22 0.89
C ALA A 150 -70.91 23.89 -0.48
N THR A 151 -71.76 24.90 -0.61
CA THR A 151 -71.83 25.83 -1.75
C THR A 151 -70.63 26.77 -1.71
N VAL A 152 -69.91 26.87 -2.82
CA VAL A 152 -68.89 27.90 -3.08
C VAL A 152 -69.55 29.02 -3.85
N GLU A 153 -69.41 30.26 -3.37
CA GLU A 153 -69.59 31.45 -4.21
C GLU A 153 -68.38 32.40 -4.04
N PRO A 154 -67.95 33.09 -5.11
CA PRO A 154 -66.76 33.93 -5.13
C PRO A 154 -67.11 35.40 -4.84
N THR A 155 -66.17 36.13 -4.23
CA THR A 155 -66.22 37.60 -4.20
C THR A 155 -64.93 38.20 -4.77
N PRO A 156 -65.01 39.16 -5.71
CA PRO A 156 -63.88 39.89 -6.24
C PRO A 156 -63.72 41.21 -5.47
N HIS A 157 -62.53 41.50 -4.97
CA HIS A 157 -62.19 42.84 -4.48
C HIS A 157 -60.90 43.32 -5.13
N GLY A 158 -61.08 44.23 -6.09
CA GLY A 158 -60.06 45.17 -6.50
C GLY A 158 -59.78 46.13 -5.36
N GLY A 159 -58.52 46.14 -4.94
CA GLY A 159 -57.92 47.18 -4.12
C GLY A 159 -56.45 47.19 -4.52
N THR A 160 -55.93 48.35 -4.87
CA THR A 160 -54.52 48.59 -5.21
C THR A 160 -53.66 48.17 -4.02
N THR A 161 -53.31 46.89 -4.02
CA THR A 161 -52.47 46.23 -3.03
C THR A 161 -51.04 46.46 -3.50
N PRO A 162 -50.07 46.75 -2.61
CA PRO A 162 -48.67 46.78 -3.00
C PRO A 162 -48.36 45.49 -3.76
N ALA A 163 -47.73 45.65 -4.92
CA ALA A 163 -47.30 44.57 -5.79
C ALA A 163 -46.81 43.37 -4.95
N GLY A 164 -47.55 42.26 -4.99
CA GLY A 164 -47.11 41.01 -4.34
C GLY A 164 -45.75 40.56 -4.86
N PRO A 165 -45.12 39.55 -4.24
CA PRO A 165 -43.80 39.10 -4.66
C PRO A 165 -43.78 38.68 -6.13
N LEU A 166 -42.64 38.87 -6.80
CA LEU A 166 -42.49 38.55 -8.22
C LEU A 166 -42.43 37.02 -8.44
N HIS A 167 -42.87 36.57 -9.61
CA HIS A 167 -42.79 35.18 -10.03
C HIS A 167 -41.99 35.04 -11.32
N LEU A 168 -41.12 34.03 -11.39
CA LEU A 168 -40.44 33.66 -12.64
C LEU A 168 -41.42 32.92 -13.56
N GLN A 169 -41.77 33.53 -14.69
CA GLN A 169 -42.61 32.92 -15.72
C GLN A 169 -41.85 31.90 -16.56
N SER A 170 -40.60 32.23 -16.93
CA SER A 170 -39.76 31.33 -17.71
C SER A 170 -38.28 31.56 -17.42
N THR A 171 -37.53 30.48 -17.38
CA THR A 171 -36.09 30.46 -17.21
C THR A 171 -35.47 29.77 -18.42
N ARG A 172 -34.38 30.32 -18.94
CA ARG A 172 -33.59 29.72 -20.01
C ARG A 172 -32.10 29.91 -19.72
N LEU A 173 -31.35 28.83 -19.78
CA LEU A 173 -29.91 28.80 -19.70
C LEU A 173 -29.36 28.22 -21.01
N ARG A 174 -28.61 29.05 -21.74
CA ARG A 174 -27.86 28.65 -22.92
C ARG A 174 -26.40 28.43 -22.54
N ILE A 175 -25.85 27.30 -22.95
CA ILE A 175 -24.50 26.84 -22.63
C ILE A 175 -23.76 26.63 -23.95
N ASP A 176 -22.78 27.48 -24.20
CA ASP A 176 -21.88 27.37 -25.35
C ASP A 176 -20.51 26.88 -24.84
N ALA A 177 -20.21 25.60 -25.05
CA ALA A 177 -18.94 25.00 -24.65
C ALA A 177 -17.78 25.52 -25.52
N PRO A 178 -16.51 25.49 -25.04
CA PRO A 178 -15.37 25.87 -25.86
C PRO A 178 -15.30 25.08 -27.16
N ALA A 179 -14.92 25.73 -28.26
CA ALA A 179 -14.96 25.13 -29.60
C ALA A 179 -14.14 23.84 -29.72
N TYR A 180 -13.01 23.73 -29.00
CA TYR A 180 -12.17 22.54 -29.03
C TYR A 180 -12.89 21.27 -28.52
N THR A 181 -13.91 21.43 -27.68
CA THR A 181 -14.69 20.30 -27.13
C THR A 181 -15.60 19.64 -28.16
N GLY A 182 -15.84 20.28 -29.32
CA GLY A 182 -16.73 19.78 -30.37
C GLY A 182 -18.20 19.66 -29.96
N ARG A 183 -18.60 20.19 -28.80
CA ARG A 183 -19.98 20.08 -28.29
C ARG A 183 -20.88 21.15 -28.90
N ALA A 184 -22.09 20.74 -29.28
CA ALA A 184 -23.12 21.67 -29.73
C ALA A 184 -23.65 22.52 -28.57
N THR A 185 -24.12 23.74 -28.89
CA THR A 185 -24.81 24.61 -27.93
C THR A 185 -26.00 23.89 -27.31
N LEU A 186 -26.06 23.87 -25.98
CA LEU A 186 -27.17 23.32 -25.21
C LEU A 186 -28.04 24.46 -24.69
N THR A 187 -29.36 24.37 -24.87
CA THR A 187 -30.32 25.30 -24.26
C THR A 187 -31.30 24.50 -23.42
N GLN A 188 -31.47 24.92 -22.17
CA GLN A 188 -32.35 24.25 -21.21
C GLN A 188 -33.13 25.28 -20.38
N ASN A 189 -34.24 24.86 -19.79
CA ASN A 189 -35.02 25.72 -18.90
C ASN A 189 -34.54 25.61 -17.43
N ALA A 190 -33.86 24.52 -17.08
CA ALA A 190 -33.27 24.37 -15.75
C ALA A 190 -32.07 25.31 -15.56
N LEU A 191 -31.97 25.91 -14.38
CA LEU A 191 -30.86 26.78 -14.00
C LEU A 191 -29.68 26.01 -13.37
N ASP A 192 -29.91 24.75 -12.98
CA ASP A 192 -28.87 23.81 -12.57
C ASP A 192 -28.19 23.20 -13.80
N ALA A 193 -26.85 23.16 -13.85
CA ALA A 193 -26.12 22.62 -14.99
C ALA A 193 -24.75 22.04 -14.61
N LYS A 194 -24.33 21.03 -15.37
CA LYS A 194 -22.96 20.51 -15.37
C LYS A 194 -22.31 20.82 -16.71
N VAL A 195 -21.28 21.67 -16.70
CA VAL A 195 -20.70 22.27 -17.92
C VAL A 195 -19.19 22.05 -17.97
N ALA A 196 -18.60 22.08 -19.16
CA ALA A 196 -17.15 22.07 -19.30
C ALA A 196 -16.56 23.40 -18.80
N ALA A 197 -15.32 23.38 -18.29
CA ALA A 197 -14.60 24.60 -17.95
C ALA A 197 -14.55 25.56 -19.14
N ASP A 198 -14.62 26.86 -18.83
CA ASP A 198 -14.63 27.97 -19.79
C ASP A 198 -15.82 27.99 -20.77
N SER A 199 -16.89 27.22 -20.48
CA SER A 199 -18.16 27.35 -21.20
C SER A 199 -18.76 28.74 -20.96
N ARG A 200 -19.26 29.36 -22.04
CA ARG A 200 -20.02 30.62 -21.94
C ARG A 200 -21.46 30.30 -21.58
N LEU A 201 -21.92 30.92 -20.49
CA LEU A 201 -23.27 30.78 -19.97
C LEU A 201 -24.06 32.05 -20.28
N SER A 202 -25.27 31.89 -20.81
CA SER A 202 -26.21 33.00 -21.03
C SER A 202 -27.55 32.67 -20.38
N TRP A 203 -27.91 33.47 -19.36
CA TRP A 203 -29.21 33.39 -18.71
C TRP A 203 -30.19 34.32 -19.43
N SER A 204 -31.42 33.86 -19.62
CA SER A 204 -32.56 34.66 -20.03
C SER A 204 -33.75 34.30 -19.15
N LEU A 205 -34.23 35.29 -18.41
CA LEU A 205 -35.31 35.14 -17.42
C LEU A 205 -36.48 36.05 -17.80
N ARG A 206 -37.70 35.56 -17.58
CA ARG A 206 -38.92 36.37 -17.72
C ARG A 206 -39.68 36.35 -16.41
N PHE A 207 -40.02 37.53 -15.92
CA PHE A 207 -40.82 37.72 -14.72
C PHE A 207 -42.29 37.98 -15.10
N ASP A 208 -43.20 37.76 -14.17
CA ASP A 208 -44.62 38.09 -14.33
C ASP A 208 -44.85 39.57 -14.59
N ARG A 209 -44.01 40.40 -13.98
CA ARG A 209 -43.95 41.86 -14.13
C ARG A 209 -42.49 42.30 -14.13
N ALA A 210 -42.18 43.43 -14.76
CA ALA A 210 -40.80 43.93 -14.81
C ALA A 210 -40.29 44.28 -13.40
N PRO A 211 -39.17 43.68 -12.94
CA PRO A 211 -38.50 44.12 -11.71
C PRO A 211 -37.80 45.46 -11.91
N ASP A 212 -37.60 46.21 -10.83
CA ASP A 212 -36.75 47.41 -10.82
C ASP A 212 -35.28 47.02 -11.00
N LYS A 213 -34.88 45.91 -10.37
CA LYS A 213 -33.54 45.31 -10.49
C LYS A 213 -33.64 43.80 -10.38
N ALA A 214 -32.78 43.10 -11.12
CA ALA A 214 -32.56 41.67 -10.94
C ALA A 214 -31.07 41.34 -11.09
N TRP A 215 -30.58 40.38 -10.32
CA TRP A 215 -29.20 39.88 -10.42
C TRP A 215 -29.10 38.42 -10.00
N LEU A 216 -28.04 37.75 -10.44
CA LEU A 216 -27.62 36.46 -9.90
C LEU A 216 -26.71 36.70 -8.70
N GLN A 217 -27.11 36.20 -7.53
CA GLN A 217 -26.31 36.24 -6.31
C GLN A 217 -25.58 34.91 -6.14
N PHE A 218 -24.26 34.93 -6.22
CA PHE A 218 -23.41 33.77 -6.00
C PHE A 218 -23.06 33.61 -4.51
N HIS A 219 -22.77 32.37 -4.10
CA HIS A 219 -22.37 32.03 -2.72
C HIS A 219 -21.02 32.63 -2.28
N ASP A 220 -20.16 32.98 -3.24
CA ASP A 220 -18.86 33.64 -3.01
C ASP A 220 -18.99 35.17 -2.81
N GLY A 221 -20.22 35.68 -2.76
CA GLY A 221 -20.53 37.10 -2.60
C GLY A 221 -20.66 37.86 -3.93
N ARG A 222 -20.24 37.28 -5.06
CA ARG A 222 -20.31 37.92 -6.38
C ARG A 222 -21.76 38.19 -6.78
N ARG A 223 -22.02 39.34 -7.39
CA ARG A 223 -23.32 39.74 -7.95
C ARG A 223 -23.17 39.98 -9.44
N LEU A 224 -23.97 39.30 -10.24
CA LEU A 224 -24.02 39.49 -11.69
C LEU A 224 -25.37 40.13 -12.06
N PRO A 225 -25.40 41.43 -12.42
CA PRO A 225 -26.64 42.10 -12.78
C PRO A 225 -27.26 41.48 -14.03
N LEU A 226 -28.58 41.34 -14.02
CA LEU A 226 -29.38 41.01 -15.19
C LEU A 226 -29.83 42.33 -15.83
N ASN A 227 -29.67 42.45 -17.14
CA ASN A 227 -30.11 43.63 -17.89
C ASN A 227 -31.33 43.28 -18.74
N GLU A 228 -32.30 44.18 -18.81
CA GLU A 228 -33.48 44.00 -19.65
C GLU A 228 -33.14 44.20 -21.13
N GLN A 229 -33.54 43.24 -21.96
CA GLN A 229 -33.51 43.27 -23.41
C GLN A 229 -34.75 42.56 -23.95
N ASP A 230 -35.58 43.26 -24.73
CA ASP A 230 -36.82 42.74 -25.35
C ASP A 230 -37.79 42.06 -24.34
N GLY A 231 -37.92 42.64 -23.14
CA GLY A 231 -38.76 42.10 -22.06
C GLY A 231 -38.22 40.79 -21.45
N GLN A 232 -36.94 40.46 -21.68
CA GLN A 232 -36.20 39.39 -21.04
C GLN A 232 -35.02 39.96 -20.25
N TRP A 233 -34.78 39.41 -19.07
CA TRP A 233 -33.68 39.79 -18.20
C TRP A 233 -32.50 38.85 -18.45
N GLN A 234 -31.41 39.39 -18.97
CA GLN A 234 -30.29 38.62 -19.50
C GLN A 234 -28.99 38.91 -18.77
N ALA A 235 -28.17 37.87 -18.59
CA ALA A 235 -26.82 37.97 -18.05
C ALA A 235 -25.92 36.95 -18.75
N GLN A 236 -24.62 37.23 -18.77
CA GLN A 236 -23.61 36.32 -19.31
C GLN A 236 -22.43 36.19 -18.35
N ASP A 237 -21.87 34.99 -18.26
CA ASP A 237 -20.66 34.70 -17.49
C ASP A 237 -19.91 33.52 -18.13
N VAL A 238 -18.69 33.27 -17.65
CA VAL A 238 -17.88 32.12 -18.07
C VAL A 238 -17.74 31.16 -16.90
N ALA A 239 -18.02 29.88 -17.16
CA ALA A 239 -17.98 28.82 -16.16
C ALA A 239 -16.53 28.43 -15.81
N ARG A 240 -15.93 29.10 -14.82
CA ARG A 240 -14.53 28.86 -14.41
C ARG A 240 -14.38 27.89 -13.24
N ALA A 241 -15.28 27.99 -12.27
CA ALA A 241 -15.27 27.18 -11.07
C ALA A 241 -16.69 26.72 -10.71
N PRO A 242 -16.84 25.59 -10.00
CA PRO A 242 -18.14 25.18 -9.48
C PRO A 242 -18.68 26.24 -8.52
N VAL A 243 -19.94 26.64 -8.72
CA VAL A 243 -20.56 27.70 -7.92
C VAL A 243 -22.03 27.42 -7.67
N LEU A 244 -22.53 27.94 -6.55
CA LEU A 244 -23.95 28.04 -6.26
C LEU A 244 -24.41 29.49 -6.45
N TYR A 245 -25.62 29.64 -6.97
CA TYR A 245 -26.22 30.95 -7.19
C TYR A 245 -27.73 30.91 -7.04
N ARG A 246 -28.35 32.07 -6.84
CA ARG A 246 -29.81 32.24 -6.83
C ARG A 246 -30.17 33.48 -7.65
N VAL A 247 -31.40 33.51 -8.14
CA VAL A 247 -31.97 34.72 -8.74
C VAL A 247 -32.50 35.62 -7.62
N VAL A 248 -32.14 36.89 -7.64
CA VAL A 248 -32.65 37.91 -6.71
C VAL A 248 -33.21 39.07 -7.51
N SER A 249 -34.32 39.64 -7.05
CA SER A 249 -34.96 40.80 -7.68
C SER A 249 -35.48 41.79 -6.63
N GLU A 250 -35.74 43.01 -7.09
CA GLU A 250 -36.50 44.04 -6.40
C GLU A 250 -37.74 44.38 -7.26
N PRO A 251 -38.98 44.19 -6.77
CA PRO A 251 -39.40 43.50 -5.54
C PRO A 251 -38.93 42.03 -5.45
N ALA A 252 -38.89 41.48 -4.23
CA ALA A 252 -38.40 40.12 -3.98
C ALA A 252 -39.27 39.05 -4.66
N LEU A 253 -38.62 37.94 -5.06
CA LEU A 253 -39.31 36.78 -5.62
C LEU A 253 -40.12 36.04 -4.55
N ALA A 254 -41.24 35.45 -4.97
CA ALA A 254 -42.11 34.65 -4.11
C ALA A 254 -41.41 33.39 -3.61
N GLU A 255 -40.59 32.79 -4.48
CA GLU A 255 -39.80 31.61 -4.18
C GLU A 255 -38.34 31.88 -4.54
N THR A 256 -37.44 31.67 -3.58
CA THR A 256 -36.00 31.75 -3.78
C THR A 256 -35.41 30.35 -3.74
N ARG A 257 -34.82 29.91 -4.85
CA ARG A 257 -34.17 28.60 -4.96
C ARG A 257 -32.67 28.76 -5.21
N LEU A 258 -31.89 27.90 -4.56
CA LEU A 258 -30.47 27.77 -4.82
C LEU A 258 -30.23 26.84 -6.01
N HIS A 259 -29.43 27.30 -6.97
CA HIS A 259 -29.05 26.57 -8.16
C HIS A 259 -27.55 26.27 -8.17
N ARG A 260 -27.19 25.14 -8.78
CA ARG A 260 -25.82 24.61 -8.81
C ARG A 260 -25.27 24.57 -10.22
N LEU A 261 -24.07 25.13 -10.39
CA LEU A 261 -23.24 24.99 -11.58
C LEU A 261 -22.04 24.12 -11.22
N ASP A 262 -22.00 22.91 -11.76
CA ASP A 262 -20.82 22.05 -11.69
C ASP A 262 -19.95 22.30 -12.91
N VAL A 263 -18.69 22.64 -12.69
CA VAL A 263 -17.71 22.86 -13.76
C VAL A 263 -16.76 21.68 -13.83
N VAL A 264 -16.70 21.04 -15.00
CA VAL A 264 -15.83 19.90 -15.28
C VAL A 264 -14.57 20.44 -15.97
N ALA A 265 -13.45 20.41 -15.26
CA ALA A 265 -12.15 20.75 -15.82
C ALA A 265 -11.75 19.77 -16.93
N ASP A 266 -11.08 20.30 -17.96
CA ASP A 266 -10.46 19.52 -19.02
C ASP A 266 -9.28 18.69 -18.46
N ARG A 267 -9.09 17.47 -18.97
CA ARG A 267 -8.06 16.56 -18.51
C ARG A 267 -6.92 16.53 -19.51
N ALA A 268 -5.69 16.45 -18.99
CA ALA A 268 -4.54 16.24 -19.86
C ALA A 268 -4.59 14.83 -20.49
N PRO A 269 -4.02 14.67 -21.70
CA PRO A 269 -4.06 13.40 -22.41
C PRO A 269 -3.27 12.34 -21.64
N SER A 270 -3.77 11.11 -21.67
CA SER A 270 -3.14 9.95 -21.04
C SER A 270 -2.42 9.11 -22.08
N VAL A 271 -1.19 8.64 -21.80
CA VAL A 271 -0.38 7.88 -22.75
C VAL A 271 0.01 6.53 -22.16
N ARG A 272 -0.35 5.45 -22.85
CA ARG A 272 -0.04 4.06 -22.50
C ARG A 272 0.99 3.49 -23.47
N VAL A 273 1.97 2.77 -22.95
CA VAL A 273 2.90 1.96 -23.74
C VAL A 273 2.22 0.63 -24.10
N LEU A 274 2.19 0.28 -25.38
CA LEU A 274 1.72 -1.02 -25.88
C LEU A 274 2.89 -1.96 -26.15
N GLU A 275 3.95 -1.45 -26.78
CA GLU A 275 5.20 -2.17 -27.01
C GLU A 275 6.40 -1.25 -26.68
N PRO A 276 7.38 -1.74 -25.90
CA PRO A 276 7.47 -3.07 -25.28
C PRO A 276 6.48 -3.31 -24.13
N ALA A 277 6.22 -4.59 -23.81
CA ALA A 277 5.34 -4.98 -22.70
C ALA A 277 5.94 -4.71 -21.31
N ALA A 278 7.27 -4.60 -21.21
CA ALA A 278 7.99 -4.29 -19.98
C ALA A 278 8.70 -2.94 -20.11
N SER A 279 8.81 -2.21 -19.00
CA SER A 279 9.53 -0.93 -18.95
C SER A 279 11.05 -1.09 -19.14
N LEU A 280 11.62 -2.25 -18.81
CA LEU A 280 13.01 -2.60 -19.09
C LEU A 280 13.05 -3.87 -19.92
N VAL A 281 13.72 -3.80 -21.08
CA VAL A 281 13.95 -4.92 -21.99
C VAL A 281 15.45 -5.08 -22.20
N LEU A 282 15.94 -6.31 -22.09
CA LEU A 282 17.31 -6.64 -22.48
C LEU A 282 17.35 -6.86 -24.00
N ALA A 283 18.26 -6.18 -24.70
CA ALA A 283 18.44 -6.37 -26.13
C ALA A 283 19.00 -7.77 -26.41
N THR A 284 18.49 -8.42 -27.46
CA THR A 284 19.05 -9.70 -27.93
C THR A 284 20.35 -9.46 -28.70
N PRO A 285 21.32 -10.40 -28.67
CA PRO A 285 22.54 -10.29 -29.46
C PRO A 285 22.25 -10.04 -30.95
N GLY A 286 22.84 -8.99 -31.52
CA GLY A 286 22.64 -8.62 -32.93
C GLY A 286 21.32 -7.89 -33.25
N GLN A 287 20.52 -7.52 -32.24
CA GLN A 287 19.32 -6.71 -32.45
C GLN A 287 19.67 -5.36 -33.08
N ARG A 288 19.06 -5.05 -34.24
CA ARG A 288 19.28 -3.79 -34.97
C ARG A 288 18.15 -2.78 -34.80
N GLN A 289 16.94 -3.29 -34.55
CA GLN A 289 15.73 -2.48 -34.51
C GLN A 289 14.99 -2.67 -33.18
N TRP A 290 14.35 -1.60 -32.72
CA TRP A 290 13.48 -1.65 -31.56
C TRP A 290 12.14 -0.98 -31.87
N SER A 291 11.06 -1.77 -31.84
CA SER A 291 9.71 -1.31 -32.11
C SER A 291 9.09 -0.69 -30.86
N LEU A 292 8.55 0.51 -31.02
CA LEU A 292 7.85 1.26 -29.99
C LEU A 292 6.42 1.54 -30.44
N ARG A 293 5.45 1.22 -29.59
CA ARG A 293 4.04 1.50 -29.85
C ARG A 293 3.39 2.07 -28.61
N PHE A 294 2.64 3.14 -28.81
CA PHE A 294 1.94 3.87 -27.76
C PHE A 294 0.49 4.11 -28.18
N GLU A 295 -0.38 4.25 -27.19
CA GLU A 295 -1.75 4.71 -27.37
C GLU A 295 -2.00 5.89 -26.44
N ALA A 296 -2.51 6.99 -27.00
CA ALA A 296 -2.87 8.18 -26.25
C ALA A 296 -4.39 8.36 -26.30
N SER A 297 -4.99 8.70 -25.16
CA SER A 297 -6.43 8.92 -25.03
C SER A 297 -6.75 10.18 -24.23
N ASP A 298 -7.80 10.87 -24.65
CA ASP A 298 -8.24 12.15 -24.11
C ASP A 298 -9.77 12.31 -24.21
N ASP A 299 -10.39 13.16 -23.40
CA ASP A 299 -11.84 13.38 -23.40
C ASP A 299 -12.35 14.33 -24.51
N TYR A 300 -11.53 15.25 -25.00
CA TYR A 300 -11.90 16.17 -26.09
C TYR A 300 -11.05 16.04 -27.35
N GLY A 301 -9.88 15.41 -27.27
CA GLY A 301 -9.12 15.00 -28.43
C GLY A 301 -7.62 15.09 -28.24
N VAL A 302 -6.93 14.17 -28.89
CA VAL A 302 -5.48 14.09 -28.95
C VAL A 302 -4.99 14.74 -30.25
N ALA A 303 -3.95 15.56 -30.18
CA ALA A 303 -3.30 16.13 -31.35
C ALA A 303 -2.75 15.02 -32.27
N ALA A 304 -2.80 15.26 -33.59
CA ALA A 304 -2.31 14.29 -34.56
C ALA A 304 -0.78 14.10 -34.51
N GLN A 305 -0.05 15.09 -34.03
CA GLN A 305 1.41 15.05 -33.89
C GLN A 305 1.81 14.83 -32.43
N ALA A 306 2.82 14.01 -32.22
CA ALA A 306 3.45 13.75 -30.92
C ALA A 306 4.97 13.82 -31.03
N THR A 307 5.64 14.00 -29.90
CA THR A 307 7.10 14.08 -29.82
C THR A 307 7.65 12.87 -29.08
N LEU A 308 8.39 12.01 -29.77
CA LEU A 308 9.14 10.92 -29.17
C LEU A 308 10.53 11.42 -28.76
N SER A 309 10.79 11.44 -27.46
CA SER A 309 12.11 11.74 -26.90
C SER A 309 12.90 10.46 -26.69
N ILE A 310 14.10 10.38 -27.26
CA ILE A 310 14.99 9.23 -27.20
C ILE A 310 16.28 9.69 -26.53
N THR A 311 16.66 9.06 -25.43
CA THR A 311 17.91 9.34 -24.72
C THR A 311 18.78 8.10 -24.76
N THR A 312 19.97 8.21 -25.34
CA THR A 312 20.97 7.13 -25.34
C THR A 312 22.05 7.47 -24.33
N THR A 313 22.35 6.53 -23.42
CA THR A 313 23.52 6.66 -22.55
C THR A 313 24.77 6.21 -23.31
N GLN A 314 25.90 6.86 -23.07
CA GLN A 314 27.18 6.50 -23.67
C GLN A 314 28.26 6.57 -22.58
N GLY A 315 29.04 5.50 -22.41
CA GLY A 315 30.13 5.40 -21.44
C GLY A 315 29.92 4.34 -20.37
N SER A 316 30.93 4.10 -19.55
CA SER A 316 30.96 3.09 -18.48
C SER A 316 31.52 3.66 -17.18
N GLY A 317 31.06 3.17 -16.02
CA GLY A 317 31.51 3.62 -14.72
C GLY A 317 30.92 4.99 -14.35
N GLU A 318 31.76 5.91 -13.89
CA GLU A 318 31.37 7.25 -13.43
C GLU A 318 31.21 8.27 -14.58
N ASN A 319 31.68 7.96 -15.79
CA ASN A 319 31.62 8.86 -16.96
C ASN A 319 30.51 8.44 -17.93
N ILE A 320 29.25 8.76 -17.60
CA ILE A 320 28.08 8.49 -18.45
C ILE A 320 27.60 9.79 -19.09
N THR A 321 27.61 9.86 -20.42
CA THR A 321 27.05 10.97 -21.20
C THR A 321 25.65 10.61 -21.71
N PHE A 322 24.72 11.57 -21.69
CA PHE A 322 23.35 11.39 -22.17
C PHE A 322 23.12 12.18 -23.47
N VAL A 323 22.84 11.47 -24.57
CA VAL A 323 22.50 12.10 -25.86
C VAL A 323 21.00 12.00 -26.08
N ARG A 324 20.31 13.15 -26.04
CA ARG A 324 18.86 13.25 -26.29
C ARG A 324 18.57 13.65 -27.73
N ARG A 325 17.65 12.94 -28.38
CA ARG A 325 17.12 13.23 -29.72
C ARG A 325 15.59 13.23 -29.67
N SER A 326 14.96 14.09 -30.46
CA SER A 326 13.50 14.19 -30.54
C SER A 326 13.02 13.90 -31.96
N VAL A 327 11.97 13.10 -32.08
CA VAL A 327 11.36 12.71 -33.37
C VAL A 327 9.87 13.05 -33.31
N SER A 328 9.35 13.72 -34.35
CA SER A 328 7.91 13.94 -34.49
C SER A 328 7.23 12.70 -35.08
N LEU A 329 6.17 12.22 -34.44
CA LEU A 329 5.37 11.09 -34.88
C LEU A 329 3.95 11.55 -35.23
N THR A 330 3.40 11.00 -36.29
CA THR A 330 1.99 11.20 -36.66
C THR A 330 1.15 10.01 -36.20
N GLY A 331 0.10 10.32 -35.43
CA GLY A 331 -0.79 9.33 -34.83
C GLY A 331 -1.92 8.93 -35.78
N SER A 332 -2.32 7.67 -35.72
CA SER A 332 -3.45 7.09 -36.46
C SER A 332 -4.60 6.69 -35.53
N GLY A 333 -5.82 6.60 -36.05
CA GLY A 333 -7.02 6.26 -35.27
C GLY A 333 -7.96 7.44 -35.03
N GLU A 334 -8.88 7.27 -34.08
CA GLU A 334 -9.90 8.26 -33.73
C GLU A 334 -9.28 9.49 -33.04
N PRO A 335 -9.88 10.68 -33.16
CA PRO A 335 -9.35 11.89 -32.52
C PRO A 335 -9.18 11.79 -31.00
N THR A 336 -10.05 11.06 -30.30
CA THR A 336 -10.00 10.86 -28.84
C THR A 336 -9.09 9.70 -28.41
N ALA A 337 -8.64 8.87 -29.36
CA ALA A 337 -7.77 7.72 -29.11
C ALA A 337 -6.82 7.49 -30.30
N ARG A 338 -5.58 7.97 -30.17
CA ARG A 338 -4.56 7.89 -31.22
C ARG A 338 -3.47 6.89 -30.89
N ARG A 339 -2.99 6.18 -31.91
CA ARG A 339 -1.87 5.24 -31.83
C ARG A 339 -0.66 5.81 -32.54
N PHE A 340 0.48 5.76 -31.87
CA PHE A 340 1.77 6.18 -32.37
C PHE A 340 2.70 4.98 -32.41
N ALA A 341 3.34 4.77 -33.55
CA ALA A 341 4.29 3.68 -33.76
C ALA A 341 5.57 4.22 -34.37
N HIS A 342 6.71 3.74 -33.89
CA HIS A 342 8.01 4.08 -34.43
C HIS A 342 8.98 2.91 -34.23
N THR A 343 9.82 2.65 -35.22
CA THR A 343 10.88 1.64 -35.12
C THR A 343 12.22 2.34 -35.11
N LEU A 344 12.94 2.22 -34.00
CA LEU A 344 14.25 2.81 -33.83
C LEU A 344 15.32 1.94 -34.50
N ASP A 345 16.21 2.57 -35.26
CA ASP A 345 17.47 1.97 -35.71
C ASP A 345 18.54 2.21 -34.64
N LEU A 346 18.98 1.14 -33.97
CA LEU A 346 19.93 1.22 -32.86
C LEU A 346 21.32 1.67 -33.31
N ALA A 347 21.72 1.32 -34.54
CA ALA A 347 23.00 1.71 -35.09
C ALA A 347 23.01 3.22 -35.42
N ALA A 348 21.92 3.73 -36.01
CA ALA A 348 21.78 5.16 -36.29
C ALA A 348 21.72 6.02 -35.02
N LEU A 349 21.26 5.46 -33.89
CA LEU A 349 21.29 6.09 -32.58
C LEU A 349 22.67 6.10 -31.92
N GLY A 350 23.62 5.31 -32.43
CA GLY A 350 24.92 5.10 -31.78
C GLY A 350 24.82 4.29 -30.50
N ALA A 351 23.83 3.40 -30.39
CA ALA A 351 23.70 2.49 -29.25
C ALA A 351 24.78 1.41 -29.31
N GLN A 352 25.58 1.27 -28.25
CA GLN A 352 26.66 0.30 -28.15
C GLN A 352 26.39 -0.68 -26.99
N PRO A 353 27.01 -1.87 -26.98
CA PRO A 353 26.98 -2.78 -25.83
C PRO A 353 27.42 -2.07 -24.54
N GLY A 354 26.62 -2.19 -23.48
CA GLY A 354 26.79 -1.47 -22.21
C GLY A 354 25.90 -0.23 -22.06
N ASN A 355 25.32 0.27 -23.15
CA ASN A 355 24.46 1.45 -23.16
C ASN A 355 22.98 1.11 -22.95
N ASP A 356 22.23 2.11 -22.51
CA ASP A 356 20.78 2.08 -22.41
C ASP A 356 20.18 3.05 -23.44
N VAL A 357 19.13 2.62 -24.14
CA VAL A 357 18.29 3.46 -24.99
C VAL A 357 16.95 3.65 -24.29
N ILE A 358 16.65 4.88 -23.91
CA ILE A 358 15.45 5.26 -23.18
C ILE A 358 14.52 6.01 -24.14
N ALA A 359 13.27 5.58 -24.25
CA ALA A 359 12.27 6.27 -25.07
C ALA A 359 11.05 6.69 -24.24
N GLN A 360 10.54 7.88 -24.54
CA GLN A 360 9.34 8.44 -23.92
C GLN A 360 8.55 9.23 -24.96
N LEU A 361 7.23 9.00 -25.03
CA LEU A 361 6.35 9.75 -25.91
C LEU A 361 5.67 10.89 -25.13
N GLU A 362 5.76 12.11 -25.66
CA GLU A 362 4.96 13.27 -25.24
C GLU A 362 3.89 13.56 -26.29
N VAL A 363 2.65 13.70 -25.85
CA VAL A 363 1.49 13.97 -26.70
C VAL A 363 0.78 15.20 -26.15
N ARG A 364 0.18 16.00 -27.04
CA ARG A 364 -0.64 17.15 -26.65
C ARG A 364 -2.10 16.93 -27.01
N ASP A 365 -3.01 17.57 -26.31
CA ASP A 365 -4.43 17.59 -26.64
C ASP A 365 -4.77 18.74 -27.62
N ASN A 366 -6.07 18.98 -27.83
CA ASN A 366 -6.59 20.11 -28.57
C ASN A 366 -7.08 21.28 -27.68
N HIS A 367 -6.75 21.28 -26.38
CA HIS A 367 -7.17 22.31 -25.44
C HIS A 367 -6.66 23.69 -25.92
N ALA A 368 -7.55 24.68 -25.94
CA ALA A 368 -7.26 26.02 -26.42
C ALA A 368 -7.57 27.06 -25.32
N PRO A 369 -6.73 28.09 -25.12
CA PRO A 369 -5.61 28.50 -26.00
C PRO A 369 -4.29 27.76 -25.77
N THR A 370 -4.13 27.10 -24.63
CA THR A 370 -2.88 26.42 -24.25
C THR A 370 -3.09 24.91 -24.20
N PRO A 371 -2.59 24.14 -25.18
CA PRO A 371 -2.70 22.68 -25.18
C PRO A 371 -2.03 22.09 -23.94
N GLN A 372 -2.66 21.08 -23.35
CA GLN A 372 -2.06 20.33 -22.25
C GLN A 372 -1.21 19.18 -22.81
N ALA A 373 -0.24 18.72 -22.03
CA ALA A 373 0.71 17.69 -22.44
C ALA A 373 0.62 16.46 -21.53
N GLY A 374 0.63 15.29 -22.14
CA GLY A 374 0.67 13.98 -21.51
C GLY A 374 1.92 13.22 -21.90
N ARG A 375 2.53 12.50 -20.95
CA ARG A 375 3.76 11.72 -21.20
C ARG A 375 3.56 10.25 -20.86
N SER A 376 4.18 9.38 -21.64
CA SER A 376 4.26 7.96 -21.32
C SER A 376 5.23 7.70 -20.16
N SER A 377 5.12 6.53 -19.54
CA SER A 377 6.25 5.96 -18.80
C SER A 377 7.45 5.79 -19.74
N SER A 378 8.66 5.97 -19.20
CA SER A 378 9.89 5.68 -19.93
C SER A 378 10.05 4.17 -20.14
N VAL A 379 10.41 3.78 -21.36
CA VAL A 379 10.83 2.41 -21.68
C VAL A 379 12.32 2.39 -21.96
N ILE A 380 13.00 1.35 -21.50
CA ILE A 380 14.46 1.22 -21.53
C ILE A 380 14.81 -0.06 -22.26
N LEU A 381 15.58 0.05 -23.33
CA LEU A 381 16.28 -1.05 -23.94
C LEU A 381 17.72 -1.04 -23.44
N ARG A 382 18.09 -2.03 -22.64
CA ARG A 382 19.46 -2.20 -22.15
C ARG A 382 20.23 -3.11 -23.09
N LEU A 383 21.34 -2.62 -23.63
CA LEU A 383 22.25 -3.41 -24.43
C LEU A 383 23.30 -4.03 -23.49
N PRO A 384 23.28 -5.35 -23.24
CA PRO A 384 24.28 -5.97 -22.37
C PRO A 384 25.70 -5.72 -22.91
N SER A 385 26.67 -5.48 -22.02
CA SER A 385 28.07 -5.33 -22.43
C SER A 385 28.59 -6.64 -23.02
N ALA A 386 29.64 -6.53 -23.85
CA ALA A 386 30.30 -7.70 -24.41
C ALA A 386 30.79 -8.65 -23.30
N GLU A 387 31.22 -8.15 -22.14
CA GLU A 387 31.65 -8.96 -20.98
C GLU A 387 30.50 -9.70 -20.29
N VAL A 388 29.31 -9.10 -20.20
CA VAL A 388 28.12 -9.78 -19.63
C VAL A 388 27.58 -10.82 -20.61
N ALA A 389 27.60 -10.51 -21.91
CA ALA A 389 27.26 -11.47 -22.96
C ALA A 389 28.30 -12.60 -23.06
N LEU A 390 29.59 -12.24 -22.99
CA LEU A 390 30.71 -13.17 -22.94
C LEU A 390 30.66 -13.98 -21.67
N GLY A 391 30.36 -13.43 -20.48
CA GLY A 391 30.25 -14.18 -19.22
C GLY A 391 29.19 -15.28 -19.28
N ALA A 392 28.05 -15.03 -19.92
CA ALA A 392 27.04 -16.04 -20.19
C ALA A 392 27.52 -17.11 -21.21
N GLU A 393 28.35 -16.74 -22.20
CA GLU A 393 29.01 -17.69 -23.11
C GLU A 393 30.24 -18.38 -22.50
N LEU A 394 30.94 -17.72 -21.58
CA LEU A 394 32.16 -18.13 -20.88
C LEU A 394 31.77 -19.12 -19.78
N GLU A 395 30.62 -19.02 -19.12
CA GLU A 395 30.09 -20.13 -18.32
C GLU A 395 29.91 -21.42 -19.15
N GLY A 396 29.67 -21.27 -20.46
CA GLY A 396 29.69 -22.37 -21.43
C GLY A 396 31.10 -22.86 -21.81
N ARG A 397 32.12 -21.98 -21.83
CA ARG A 397 33.52 -22.30 -22.24
C ARG A 397 34.53 -22.53 -21.09
N ILE A 398 34.33 -21.97 -19.91
CA ILE A 398 35.12 -22.16 -18.66
C ILE A 398 35.06 -23.61 -18.19
N LYS A 399 34.08 -24.39 -18.67
CA LYS A 399 34.11 -25.86 -18.58
C LYS A 399 35.27 -26.54 -19.34
N LYS A 400 36.08 -25.81 -20.12
CA LYS A 400 37.09 -26.41 -21.02
C LYS A 400 38.55 -26.05 -20.80
N THR A 401 38.93 -25.03 -20.02
CA THR A 401 40.36 -24.75 -19.75
C THR A 401 40.55 -24.00 -18.43
N LEU A 402 41.01 -24.72 -17.40
CA LEU A 402 41.64 -24.14 -16.20
C LEU A 402 43.10 -24.63 -16.09
N PRO A 403 44.07 -23.76 -15.72
CA PRO A 403 45.49 -24.09 -15.56
C PRO A 403 45.82 -25.15 -14.50
N ALA A 404 47.00 -25.78 -14.66
CA ALA A 404 47.40 -27.10 -14.20
C ALA A 404 47.67 -27.35 -12.70
N TYR A 405 47.08 -26.60 -11.76
CA TYR A 405 47.31 -26.85 -10.32
C TYR A 405 46.06 -27.12 -9.49
N PHE A 406 45.11 -27.85 -10.09
CA PHE A 406 44.08 -28.58 -9.33
C PHE A 406 43.77 -29.91 -10.02
N ARG A 407 44.13 -31.05 -9.39
CA ARG A 407 43.75 -32.37 -9.89
C ARG A 407 42.28 -32.62 -9.58
N SER A 408 41.50 -32.94 -10.60
CA SER A 408 40.09 -33.29 -10.44
C SER A 408 39.94 -34.75 -9.99
N GLN A 409 38.81 -35.09 -9.35
CA GLN A 409 38.49 -36.48 -8.98
C GLN A 409 38.56 -37.45 -10.19
N ARG A 410 38.29 -36.95 -11.40
CA ARG A 410 38.45 -37.72 -12.64
C ARG A 410 39.91 -38.02 -12.96
N GLN A 411 40.83 -37.09 -12.71
CA GLN A 411 42.25 -37.30 -12.96
C GLN A 411 42.81 -38.36 -12.00
N ILE A 412 42.43 -38.33 -10.73
CA ILE A 412 42.83 -39.34 -9.74
C ILE A 412 42.37 -40.75 -10.16
N ILE A 413 41.15 -40.88 -10.67
CA ILE A 413 40.63 -42.15 -11.24
C ILE A 413 41.50 -42.61 -12.42
N ILE A 414 41.81 -41.71 -13.35
CA ILE A 414 42.63 -42.01 -14.54
C ILE A 414 44.03 -42.46 -14.12
N ASP A 415 44.63 -41.79 -13.13
CA ASP A 415 45.98 -42.09 -12.66
C ASP A 415 46.02 -43.44 -11.91
N ALA A 416 45.00 -43.74 -11.11
CA ALA A 416 44.85 -45.05 -10.45
C ALA A 416 44.67 -46.18 -11.48
N GLU A 417 43.84 -45.99 -12.50
CA GLU A 417 43.67 -46.95 -13.60
C GLU A 417 44.94 -47.13 -14.44
N ALA A 418 45.69 -46.05 -14.67
CA ALA A 418 46.98 -46.10 -15.35
C ALA A 418 48.01 -46.90 -14.53
N LEU A 419 48.07 -46.68 -13.22
CA LEU A 419 48.97 -47.39 -12.31
C LEU A 419 48.66 -48.89 -12.29
N ILE A 420 47.38 -49.27 -12.21
CA ILE A 420 46.94 -50.68 -12.26
C ILE A 420 47.40 -51.37 -13.55
N ARG A 421 47.27 -50.70 -14.70
CA ARG A 421 47.73 -51.22 -15.99
C ARG A 421 49.24 -51.43 -16.05
N GLN A 422 50.01 -50.60 -15.33
CA GLN A 422 51.47 -50.68 -15.27
C GLN A 422 52.00 -51.70 -14.23
N ARG A 423 51.13 -52.35 -13.44
CA ARG A 423 51.51 -53.23 -12.32
C ARG A 423 52.51 -54.33 -12.69
N ARG A 424 52.40 -54.93 -13.88
CA ARG A 424 53.29 -56.02 -14.33
C ARG A 424 54.71 -55.55 -14.73
N GLY A 425 54.91 -54.25 -14.92
CA GLY A 425 56.17 -53.66 -15.36
C GLY A 425 56.86 -52.79 -14.31
N LEU A 426 56.35 -52.76 -13.08
CA LEU A 426 56.88 -51.95 -11.98
C LEU A 426 57.37 -52.85 -10.85
N ALA A 427 58.48 -52.48 -10.20
CA ALA A 427 58.89 -53.10 -8.95
C ALA A 427 57.80 -52.87 -7.88
N ALA A 428 57.63 -53.83 -6.96
CA ALA A 428 56.58 -53.76 -5.94
C ALA A 428 56.66 -52.47 -5.10
N ASP A 429 57.86 -52.07 -4.73
CA ASP A 429 58.10 -50.85 -3.94
C ASP A 429 57.77 -49.58 -4.72
N ASP A 430 58.06 -49.54 -6.03
CA ASP A 430 57.73 -48.39 -6.89
C ASP A 430 56.23 -48.28 -7.15
N PHE A 431 55.53 -49.41 -7.23
CA PHE A 431 54.08 -49.45 -7.34
C PHE A 431 53.41 -48.85 -6.10
N ILE A 432 53.89 -49.22 -4.90
CA ILE A 432 53.38 -48.69 -3.62
C ILE A 432 53.64 -47.19 -3.52
N LYS A 433 54.87 -46.73 -3.82
CA LYS A 433 55.22 -45.30 -3.81
C LYS A 433 54.36 -44.46 -4.75
N ARG A 434 54.11 -44.95 -5.98
CA ARG A 434 53.24 -44.27 -6.95
C ARG A 434 51.78 -44.26 -6.51
N SER A 435 51.31 -45.33 -5.87
CA SER A 435 49.96 -45.40 -5.31
C SER A 435 49.77 -44.41 -4.16
N ASP A 436 50.76 -44.31 -3.26
CA ASP A 436 50.74 -43.34 -2.15
C ASP A 436 50.76 -41.89 -2.66
N ALA A 437 51.52 -41.58 -3.72
CA ALA A 437 51.51 -40.25 -4.35
C ALA A 437 50.11 -39.85 -4.87
N ILE A 438 49.39 -40.79 -5.51
CA ILE A 438 48.00 -40.57 -5.95
C ILE A 438 47.08 -40.41 -4.72
N GLY A 439 47.35 -41.14 -3.63
CA GLY A 439 46.66 -40.98 -2.34
C GLY A 439 46.85 -39.58 -1.74
N VAL A 440 48.06 -39.03 -1.81
CA VAL A 440 48.35 -37.64 -1.38
C VAL A 440 47.55 -36.64 -2.22
N ASP A 441 47.44 -36.83 -3.54
CA ASP A 441 46.58 -35.98 -4.37
C ASP A 441 45.10 -36.06 -3.97
N GLN A 442 44.62 -37.26 -3.66
CA GLN A 442 43.27 -37.49 -3.17
C GLN A 442 43.01 -36.79 -1.84
N ARG A 443 44.00 -36.76 -0.94
CA ARG A 443 43.96 -36.02 0.33
C ARG A 443 43.89 -34.51 0.10
N ILE A 444 44.75 -33.96 -0.76
CA ILE A 444 44.78 -32.53 -1.09
C ILE A 444 43.41 -32.10 -1.63
N LEU A 445 42.84 -32.89 -2.55
CA LEU A 445 41.51 -32.62 -3.09
C LEU A 445 40.44 -32.69 -2.00
N ARG A 446 40.49 -33.67 -1.10
CA ARG A 446 39.53 -33.84 0.01
C ARG A 446 39.58 -32.67 0.98
N LEU A 447 40.77 -32.26 1.43
CA LEU A 447 40.95 -31.15 2.37
C LEU A 447 40.39 -29.84 1.80
N ARG A 448 40.57 -29.60 0.49
CA ARG A 448 40.01 -28.42 -0.17
C ARG A 448 38.48 -28.40 -0.16
N TYR A 449 37.84 -29.54 -0.43
CA TYR A 449 36.37 -29.63 -0.35
C TYR A 449 35.88 -29.61 1.12
N GLY A 450 36.67 -30.12 2.07
CA GLY A 450 36.39 -30.08 3.51
C GLY A 450 36.46 -28.66 4.09
N GLN A 451 37.38 -27.83 3.61
CA GLN A 451 37.47 -26.41 3.96
C GLN A 451 36.18 -25.66 3.58
N PHE A 452 35.52 -26.04 2.48
CA PHE A 452 34.24 -25.47 2.06
C PHE A 452 33.07 -25.89 2.98
N LEU A 453 33.21 -26.99 3.71
CA LEU A 453 32.22 -27.53 4.66
C LEU A 453 32.38 -26.95 6.08
N GLY A 454 33.47 -26.23 6.36
CA GLY A 454 33.79 -25.72 7.70
C GLY A 454 34.24 -26.80 8.68
N GLU A 455 34.70 -27.97 8.19
CA GLU A 455 35.30 -29.00 9.05
C GLU A 455 36.72 -28.56 9.42
N GLU A 456 36.90 -28.01 10.63
CA GLU A 456 38.23 -27.70 11.17
C GLU A 456 39.05 -28.99 11.31
N SER A 457 40.30 -28.96 10.83
CA SER A 457 41.19 -30.12 10.81
C SER A 457 41.57 -30.57 12.22
N GLU A 458 41.16 -31.78 12.63
CA GLU A 458 41.78 -32.49 13.75
C GLU A 458 43.24 -32.80 13.41
N GLY A 459 44.19 -32.02 13.95
CA GLY A 459 45.62 -32.33 13.81
C GLY A 459 46.63 -31.18 13.91
N ALA A 460 46.25 -29.98 14.35
CA ALA A 460 47.23 -28.91 14.63
C ALA A 460 47.82 -29.05 16.05
N PRO A 461 49.15 -28.85 16.27
CA PRO A 461 49.75 -28.82 17.60
C PRO A 461 49.16 -27.68 18.43
N LYS A 462 48.87 -27.95 19.71
CA LYS A 462 48.29 -26.99 20.65
C LYS A 462 49.28 -25.85 20.93
N PRO A 463 48.97 -24.57 20.67
CA PRO A 463 49.80 -23.45 21.10
C PRO A 463 49.75 -23.30 22.64
N PRO A 464 50.79 -22.72 23.26
CA PRO A 464 50.89 -22.61 24.72
C PRO A 464 49.83 -21.65 25.29
N PRO A 465 49.44 -21.79 26.58
CA PRO A 465 48.41 -20.97 27.17
C PRO A 465 48.92 -19.54 27.38
N THR A 466 48.35 -18.58 26.68
CA THR A 466 48.48 -17.16 27.03
C THR A 466 47.35 -16.78 27.98
N SER A 467 47.76 -16.17 29.07
CA SER A 467 46.98 -15.73 30.22
C SER A 467 46.02 -14.58 29.88
N ASP A 468 44.71 -14.83 29.96
CA ASP A 468 43.71 -13.77 30.00
C ASP A 468 43.23 -13.58 31.44
N LEU A 469 43.53 -12.40 31.99
CA LEU A 469 42.85 -11.83 33.15
C LEU A 469 42.01 -10.61 32.70
N PRO A 470 40.96 -10.26 33.46
CA PRO A 470 39.66 -9.90 32.92
C PRO A 470 39.37 -8.40 33.01
N THR A 471 38.53 -7.86 32.11
CA THR A 471 37.92 -6.55 32.31
C THR A 471 36.40 -6.62 32.18
N SER A 472 35.79 -6.20 33.28
CA SER A 472 34.37 -6.03 33.59
C SER A 472 33.58 -5.22 32.56
N ASP A 473 32.33 -5.63 32.31
CA ASP A 473 31.14 -4.76 32.42
C ASP A 473 29.88 -5.49 31.92
N ALA A 474 29.17 -6.16 32.84
CA ALA A 474 27.77 -6.52 32.66
C ALA A 474 27.07 -6.53 34.04
N PRO A 475 25.93 -5.83 34.21
CA PRO A 475 25.27 -5.72 35.50
C PRO A 475 24.41 -6.96 35.83
N ALA A 476 24.36 -7.24 37.12
CA ALA A 476 23.79 -8.41 37.78
C ALA A 476 22.24 -8.49 37.74
N ALA A 477 21.73 -9.73 37.77
CA ALA A 477 20.54 -10.10 38.53
C ALA A 477 20.48 -11.62 38.78
N GLY A 478 20.56 -12.03 40.05
CA GLY A 478 19.74 -13.13 40.58
C GLY A 478 20.45 -14.36 41.18
N ASP A 479 20.62 -14.31 42.50
CA ASP A 479 20.43 -15.39 43.50
C ASP A 479 21.59 -16.33 43.93
N PRO A 480 21.58 -16.82 45.20
CA PRO A 480 22.70 -16.66 46.13
C PRO A 480 23.23 -17.96 46.80
N ASP A 481 24.39 -17.79 47.45
CA ASP A 481 24.90 -18.40 48.69
C ASP A 481 25.09 -19.92 48.84
N HIS A 482 26.38 -20.31 48.98
CA HIS A 482 27.05 -20.83 50.19
C HIS A 482 28.19 -21.79 49.77
N ASP A 483 29.46 -21.40 49.92
CA ASP A 483 30.29 -21.43 51.14
C ASP A 483 30.91 -22.82 51.41
N ASP A 484 32.23 -22.88 51.17
CA ASP A 484 33.27 -22.98 52.20
C ASP A 484 34.35 -24.07 52.02
N ASP A 485 35.57 -23.52 52.02
CA ASP A 485 36.80 -23.99 52.68
C ASP A 485 37.47 -25.32 52.28
N HIS A 486 38.73 -25.20 51.82
CA HIS A 486 39.89 -25.32 52.72
C HIS A 486 41.23 -25.04 51.99
N ASP A 487 41.89 -23.98 52.45
CA ASP A 487 43.29 -23.85 52.87
C ASP A 487 44.32 -24.96 52.51
N HIS A 488 45.47 -24.59 51.93
CA HIS A 488 46.78 -24.66 52.61
C HIS A 488 47.98 -24.32 51.70
N ASP A 489 49.00 -23.81 52.39
CA ASP A 489 50.13 -23.00 51.96
C ASP A 489 51.45 -23.81 51.91
N HIS A 490 52.44 -23.18 51.28
CA HIS A 490 53.90 -23.26 51.47
C HIS A 490 54.73 -24.34 50.76
N GLY A 491 55.79 -23.84 50.09
CA GLY A 491 57.15 -24.28 50.45
C GLY A 491 58.06 -24.68 49.29
N ALA A 492 59.04 -23.84 48.97
CA ALA A 492 60.11 -24.04 47.99
C ALA A 492 61.18 -25.07 48.44
N GLN A 493 61.81 -25.79 47.50
CA GLN A 493 63.14 -25.47 46.92
C GLN A 493 63.93 -26.72 46.44
N ALA A 494 64.49 -26.60 45.22
CA ALA A 494 65.69 -27.23 44.65
C ALA A 494 65.79 -28.76 44.39
N GLY A 495 66.19 -29.09 43.15
CA GLY A 495 67.26 -30.07 42.92
C GLY A 495 67.03 -31.17 41.86
N ALA A 496 67.82 -31.08 40.78
CA ALA A 496 68.49 -32.19 40.06
C ALA A 496 67.73 -33.12 39.09
N HIS A 497 68.20 -33.13 37.82
CA HIS A 497 68.66 -34.28 36.99
C HIS A 497 67.80 -35.57 36.96
N ASP A 498 67.46 -36.20 35.83
CA ASP A 498 68.33 -36.53 34.70
C ASP A 498 67.55 -36.94 33.43
N ASP A 499 68.33 -36.85 32.34
CA ASP A 499 68.11 -37.11 30.93
C ASP A 499 68.07 -38.61 30.57
N HIS A 500 67.34 -38.97 29.52
CA HIS A 500 67.66 -40.09 28.63
C HIS A 500 67.10 -39.83 27.22
N GLY A 501 67.96 -39.25 26.38
CA GLY A 501 67.81 -39.20 24.93
C GLY A 501 68.19 -40.49 24.19
N HIS A 502 67.87 -40.47 22.89
CA HIS A 502 68.59 -41.05 21.74
C HIS A 502 67.95 -40.39 20.49
N ASP A 503 68.46 -39.26 20.01
CA ASP A 503 69.47 -39.12 18.94
C ASP A 503 69.30 -40.09 17.75
N HIS A 504 69.02 -39.52 16.58
CA HIS A 504 69.83 -39.74 15.37
C HIS A 504 69.73 -38.51 14.45
N GLY A 505 70.80 -37.72 14.47
CA GLY A 505 71.09 -36.68 13.46
C GLY A 505 71.62 -37.20 12.12
N GLY A 506 71.79 -36.26 11.18
CA GLY A 506 72.54 -36.39 9.92
C GLY A 506 71.79 -35.85 8.69
N THR A 507 71.57 -34.54 8.54
CA THR A 507 72.39 -33.53 7.82
C THR A 507 72.62 -33.72 6.31
N ALA A 508 72.18 -32.72 5.52
CA ALA A 508 72.62 -32.21 4.19
C ALA A 508 71.41 -32.05 3.25
N ASN A 509 71.06 -30.89 2.64
CA ASN A 509 71.74 -29.61 2.45
C ASN A 509 70.74 -28.46 2.63
N ALA A 510 71.06 -27.56 3.54
CA ALA A 510 70.60 -26.17 3.49
C ALA A 510 71.64 -25.40 2.69
N ASP A 511 71.34 -25.11 1.43
CA ASP A 511 71.95 -24.01 0.68
C ASP A 511 71.12 -23.73 -0.58
N THR A 512 70.07 -22.94 -0.40
CA THR A 512 69.54 -22.09 -1.47
C THR A 512 69.01 -20.82 -0.81
N PRO A 513 69.57 -19.63 -1.11
CA PRO A 513 69.08 -18.40 -0.52
C PRO A 513 67.62 -18.13 -0.96
N PRO A 514 66.81 -17.47 -0.13
CA PRO A 514 65.41 -17.19 -0.43
C PRO A 514 65.33 -16.37 -1.73
N VAL A 515 64.62 -16.91 -2.72
CA VAL A 515 64.34 -16.21 -3.97
C VAL A 515 63.19 -15.25 -3.69
N PHE A 516 63.50 -13.96 -3.68
CA PHE A 516 62.49 -12.90 -3.62
C PHE A 516 61.53 -13.04 -4.82
N GLY A 517 60.25 -13.28 -4.54
CA GLY A 517 59.20 -13.43 -5.57
C GLY A 517 58.51 -14.79 -5.65
N SER A 518 58.72 -15.73 -4.72
CA SER A 518 57.90 -16.95 -4.66
C SER A 518 56.53 -16.66 -4.04
N ALA A 519 55.46 -16.88 -4.81
CA ALA A 519 54.07 -16.60 -4.40
C ALA A 519 53.55 -17.53 -3.28
N THR A 520 54.31 -18.55 -2.91
CA THR A 520 53.97 -19.54 -1.88
C THR A 520 54.21 -19.04 -0.46
N ASP A 521 55.23 -18.20 -0.23
CA ASP A 521 55.50 -17.68 1.13
C ASP A 521 54.49 -16.60 1.54
N VAL A 522 54.04 -15.78 0.59
CA VAL A 522 53.10 -14.66 0.85
C VAL A 522 51.72 -15.15 1.29
N LEU A 523 51.28 -16.32 0.80
CA LEU A 523 49.99 -16.91 1.21
C LEU A 523 50.02 -17.56 2.59
N SER A 524 51.20 -18.01 3.05
CA SER A 524 51.33 -18.64 4.37
C SER A 524 51.37 -17.61 5.50
N GLU A 525 51.90 -16.42 5.23
CA GLU A 525 52.10 -15.36 6.24
C GLU A 525 50.89 -14.43 6.39
N TYR A 526 50.02 -14.33 5.36
CA TYR A 526 48.83 -13.46 5.36
C TYR A 526 47.48 -14.22 5.27
N GLY A 527 47.51 -15.55 5.31
CA GLY A 527 46.34 -16.41 5.06
C GLY A 527 45.52 -16.81 6.30
N HIS A 528 45.52 -16.03 7.38
CA HIS A 528 44.66 -16.29 8.53
C HIS A 528 43.38 -15.45 8.45
N THR A 529 42.39 -15.95 7.72
CA THR A 529 41.02 -15.48 7.85
C THR A 529 40.39 -16.13 9.08
N HIS A 530 40.44 -15.42 10.20
CA HIS A 530 39.59 -15.70 11.35
C HIS A 530 38.17 -15.26 10.99
N ASP A 531 37.40 -16.15 10.34
CA ASP A 531 35.94 -16.19 10.30
C ASP A 531 35.50 -17.22 9.23
N HIS A 532 35.44 -18.50 9.61
CA HIS A 532 35.03 -19.59 8.70
C HIS A 532 33.67 -20.19 9.02
N ALA A 533 32.98 -19.66 10.04
CA ALA A 533 31.65 -20.13 10.44
C ALA A 533 30.54 -19.74 9.44
N GLU A 534 30.74 -18.74 8.58
CA GLU A 534 29.72 -18.33 7.58
C GLU A 534 29.61 -19.28 6.39
N ALA A 535 30.69 -19.96 5.98
CA ALA A 535 30.70 -20.91 4.86
C ALA A 535 29.71 -22.07 5.05
N ALA A 536 29.51 -22.50 6.30
CA ALA A 536 28.59 -23.57 6.65
C ALA A 536 27.10 -23.19 6.48
N THR A 537 26.75 -21.93 6.20
CA THR A 537 25.34 -21.51 5.99
C THR A 537 24.96 -21.35 4.52
N LEU A 538 25.94 -21.40 3.60
CA LEU A 538 25.73 -21.21 2.16
C LEU A 538 25.11 -22.42 1.45
N LEU A 539 25.32 -23.63 1.96
CA LEU A 539 24.76 -24.86 1.41
C LEU A 539 23.50 -25.30 2.16
N ASP A 540 22.44 -25.62 1.42
CA ASP A 540 21.26 -26.25 1.98
C ASP A 540 21.61 -27.62 2.62
N PRO A 541 20.83 -28.08 3.61
CA PRO A 541 21.17 -29.30 4.35
C PRO A 541 21.35 -30.56 3.48
N GLN A 542 20.65 -30.65 2.35
CA GLN A 542 20.72 -31.81 1.45
C GLN A 542 21.99 -31.78 0.60
N THR A 543 22.36 -30.62 0.07
CA THR A 543 23.63 -30.44 -0.68
C THR A 543 24.83 -30.64 0.24
N ARG A 544 24.74 -30.17 1.49
CA ARG A 544 25.75 -30.40 2.53
C ARG A 544 25.95 -31.89 2.83
N ALA A 545 24.86 -32.63 3.03
CA ALA A 545 24.93 -34.07 3.28
C ALA A 545 25.55 -34.83 2.09
N THR A 546 25.24 -34.40 0.86
CA THR A 546 25.79 -34.99 -0.37
C THR A 546 27.29 -34.71 -0.52
N LEU A 547 27.75 -33.49 -0.17
CA LEU A 547 29.16 -33.15 -0.16
C LEU A 547 29.93 -33.92 0.91
N LYS A 548 29.36 -34.09 2.11
CA LYS A 548 29.96 -34.91 3.18
C LYS A 548 30.12 -36.36 2.73
N ALA A 549 29.10 -36.94 2.09
CA ALA A 549 29.19 -38.27 1.51
C ALA A 549 30.30 -38.37 0.44
N ALA A 550 30.54 -37.31 -0.34
CA ALA A 550 31.67 -37.26 -1.26
C ALA A 550 33.02 -37.33 -0.53
N LEU A 551 33.20 -36.54 0.53
CA LEU A 551 34.42 -36.50 1.34
C LEU A 551 34.71 -37.86 2.01
N ASP A 552 33.69 -38.54 2.53
CA ASP A 552 33.83 -39.87 3.13
C ASP A 552 34.32 -40.92 2.11
N GLN A 553 33.80 -40.86 0.88
CA GLN A 553 34.27 -41.73 -0.20
C GLN A 553 35.69 -41.36 -0.65
N MET A 554 36.05 -40.07 -0.64
CA MET A 554 37.42 -39.63 -0.93
C MET A 554 38.40 -40.08 0.14
N TRP A 555 38.02 -40.08 1.42
CA TRP A 555 38.81 -40.63 2.53
C TRP A 555 39.05 -42.13 2.36
N SER A 556 38.01 -42.87 2.00
CA SER A 556 38.10 -44.32 1.75
C SER A 556 39.02 -44.62 0.54
N ALA A 557 38.92 -43.82 -0.53
CA ALA A 557 39.82 -43.93 -1.67
C ALA A 557 41.28 -43.59 -1.32
N GLU A 558 41.49 -42.52 -0.54
CA GLU A 558 42.81 -42.11 -0.01
C GLU A 558 43.45 -43.27 0.78
N GLY A 559 42.70 -43.87 1.71
CA GLY A 559 43.18 -44.97 2.55
C GLY A 559 43.65 -46.19 1.75
N GLU A 560 42.90 -46.60 0.72
CA GLU A 560 43.27 -47.73 -0.14
C GLU A 560 44.47 -47.41 -1.06
N LEU A 561 44.55 -46.17 -1.58
CA LEU A 561 45.68 -45.73 -2.40
C LEU A 561 46.99 -45.72 -1.60
N ARG A 562 46.97 -45.25 -0.35
CA ARG A 562 48.15 -45.22 0.53
C ARG A 562 48.60 -46.61 0.98
N GLN A 563 47.70 -47.58 1.00
CA GLN A 563 48.01 -49.00 1.25
C GLN A 563 48.53 -49.75 -0.01
N GLY A 564 48.71 -49.06 -1.14
CA GLY A 564 49.14 -49.70 -2.38
C GLY A 564 48.06 -50.53 -3.06
N ARG A 565 46.78 -50.25 -2.81
CA ARG A 565 45.62 -50.99 -3.32
C ARG A 565 44.74 -50.13 -4.24
N PRO A 566 45.25 -49.63 -5.38
CA PRO A 566 44.48 -48.75 -6.27
C PRO A 566 43.21 -49.41 -6.85
N GLU A 567 43.19 -50.75 -7.00
CA GLU A 567 42.01 -51.50 -7.45
C GLU A 567 40.84 -51.40 -6.44
N GLN A 568 41.15 -51.36 -5.14
CA GLN A 568 40.15 -51.22 -4.08
C GLN A 568 39.74 -49.76 -3.88
N ALA A 569 40.59 -48.80 -4.28
CA ALA A 569 40.28 -47.38 -4.22
C ALA A 569 39.28 -46.91 -5.31
N LEU A 570 39.32 -47.51 -6.50
CA LEU A 570 38.52 -47.07 -7.66
C LEU A 570 37.00 -47.01 -7.38
N PRO A 571 36.34 -48.01 -6.77
CA PRO A 571 34.91 -47.94 -6.45
C PRO A 571 34.55 -46.73 -5.59
N PHE A 572 35.38 -46.40 -4.60
CA PHE A 572 35.19 -45.23 -3.73
C PHE A 572 35.41 -43.93 -4.52
N ALA A 573 36.46 -43.86 -5.33
CA ALA A 573 36.76 -42.71 -6.18
C ALA A 573 35.63 -42.40 -7.19
N TYR A 574 35.01 -43.43 -7.76
CA TYR A 574 33.85 -43.29 -8.65
C TYR A 574 32.60 -42.80 -7.92
N LYS A 575 32.34 -43.29 -6.71
CA LYS A 575 31.22 -42.81 -5.87
C LYS A 575 31.42 -41.35 -5.46
N ALA A 576 32.64 -40.97 -5.06
CA ALA A 576 33.00 -39.57 -4.77
C ALA A 576 32.72 -38.66 -5.97
N LEU A 577 33.12 -39.08 -7.18
CA LEU A 577 32.84 -38.32 -8.41
C LEU A 577 31.33 -38.17 -8.67
N GLY A 578 30.54 -39.20 -8.35
CA GLY A 578 29.08 -39.16 -8.45
C GLY A 578 28.46 -38.09 -7.55
N PHE A 579 28.86 -38.06 -6.27
CA PHE A 579 28.37 -37.07 -5.31
C PHE A 579 28.82 -35.64 -5.65
N ILE A 580 30.07 -35.45 -6.08
CA ILE A 580 30.57 -34.13 -6.52
C ILE A 580 29.72 -33.57 -7.67
N LYS A 581 29.32 -34.41 -8.62
CA LYS A 581 28.43 -33.98 -9.73
C LYS A 581 27.05 -33.57 -9.26
N GLN A 582 26.50 -34.25 -8.25
CA GLN A 582 25.19 -33.91 -7.68
C GLN A 582 25.24 -32.54 -6.99
N VAL A 583 26.29 -32.27 -6.21
CA VAL A 583 26.53 -30.95 -5.58
C VAL A 583 26.63 -29.84 -6.63
N GLN A 584 27.41 -30.06 -7.70
CA GLN A 584 27.54 -29.08 -8.80
C GLN A 584 26.23 -28.79 -9.53
N GLN A 585 25.28 -29.73 -9.54
CA GLN A 585 23.96 -29.53 -10.14
C GLN A 585 23.03 -28.74 -9.22
N ALA A 586 23.18 -28.88 -7.90
CA ALA A 586 22.37 -28.18 -6.90
C ALA A 586 22.77 -26.70 -6.75
N GLU A 587 24.07 -26.37 -6.72
CA GLU A 587 24.56 -24.99 -6.55
C GLU A 587 24.20 -24.05 -7.72
N ARG A 588 24.01 -24.60 -8.93
CA ARG A 588 23.63 -23.82 -10.12
C ARG A 588 22.29 -23.09 -10.00
N ILE A 589 21.47 -23.42 -8.99
CA ILE A 589 20.16 -22.80 -8.77
C ILE A 589 20.29 -21.52 -7.90
N TYR A 590 21.42 -21.30 -7.21
CA TYR A 590 21.61 -20.18 -6.30
C TYR A 590 23.03 -19.59 -6.35
N LEU A 591 23.33 -18.76 -7.34
CA LEU A 591 24.37 -17.74 -7.20
C LEU A 591 23.74 -16.35 -7.35
N ALA A 592 23.45 -15.72 -6.22
CA ALA A 592 23.07 -14.32 -6.17
C ALA A 592 24.30 -13.46 -6.52
N ARG A 593 24.11 -12.48 -7.42
CA ARG A 593 25.11 -11.45 -7.73
C ARG A 593 25.63 -10.81 -6.43
N VAL A 594 26.91 -10.98 -6.13
CA VAL A 594 27.61 -10.16 -5.13
C VAL A 594 27.64 -8.71 -5.63
N GLY A 595 27.16 -7.80 -4.78
CA GLY A 595 27.21 -6.36 -5.04
C GLY A 595 28.66 -5.83 -5.02
N PRO A 596 28.87 -4.56 -5.40
CA PRO A 596 30.20 -3.96 -5.39
C PRO A 596 30.78 -3.91 -3.96
N GLU A 597 32.05 -4.31 -3.81
CA GLU A 597 32.82 -4.08 -2.59
C GLU A 597 33.10 -2.57 -2.45
N LEU A 598 32.65 -1.99 -1.33
CA LEU A 598 32.94 -0.61 -0.97
C LEU A 598 34.34 -0.54 -0.34
N PRO A 599 35.08 0.57 -0.53
CA PRO A 599 36.37 0.75 0.13
C PRO A 599 36.22 0.71 1.66
N PRO A 600 37.22 0.20 2.38
CA PRO A 600 37.17 0.07 3.84
C PRO A 600 36.96 1.44 4.50
N ILE A 601 36.05 1.48 5.47
CA ILE A 601 35.73 2.70 6.22
C ILE A 601 36.92 3.04 7.11
N ASP A 602 37.39 4.29 7.03
CA ASP A 602 38.40 4.82 7.93
C ASP A 602 37.77 5.07 9.32
N GLU A 603 37.97 4.11 10.23
CA GLU A 603 37.46 4.16 11.61
C GLU A 603 38.01 5.37 12.40
N SER A 604 39.17 5.94 12.01
CA SER A 604 39.74 7.11 12.69
C SER A 604 38.92 8.38 12.51
N ARG A 605 38.09 8.42 11.46
CA ARG A 605 37.21 9.56 11.12
C ARG A 605 35.78 9.35 11.60
N ARG A 606 35.48 8.18 12.17
CA ARG A 606 34.16 7.83 12.69
C ARG A 606 33.82 8.76 13.86
N LEU A 607 32.64 9.37 13.82
CA LEU A 607 32.15 10.35 14.81
C LEU A 607 32.93 11.68 14.90
N GLY A 608 33.94 11.92 14.07
CA GLY A 608 34.73 13.17 14.05
C GLY A 608 34.14 14.30 13.19
N GLY A 609 33.01 14.08 12.52
CA GLY A 609 32.38 15.08 11.66
C GLY A 609 31.76 16.23 12.45
N ASP A 610 31.99 17.47 12.00
CA ASP A 610 31.30 18.64 12.53
C ASP A 610 29.79 18.51 12.31
N ARG A 611 29.02 18.74 13.37
CA ARG A 611 27.55 18.62 13.38
C ARG A 611 26.88 19.96 13.10
N ALA A 612 27.64 21.02 12.87
CA ALA A 612 27.13 22.33 12.48
C ALA A 612 26.27 22.22 11.21
N GLY A 613 24.99 22.59 11.32
CA GLY A 613 24.01 22.53 10.23
C GLY A 613 23.21 21.24 10.14
N LEU A 614 23.55 20.17 10.88
CA LEU A 614 22.77 18.93 10.85
C LEU A 614 21.45 19.09 11.63
N SER A 615 20.33 18.78 10.96
CA SER A 615 19.01 18.74 11.59
C SER A 615 18.94 17.66 12.68
N SER A 616 18.19 17.91 13.76
CA SER A 616 17.93 16.92 14.81
C SER A 616 17.33 15.62 14.23
N ARG A 617 17.75 14.46 14.75
CA ARG A 617 17.16 13.14 14.41
C ARG A 617 15.83 12.91 15.13
N GLU A 618 15.52 13.73 16.12
CA GLU A 618 14.23 13.73 16.79
C GLU A 618 13.24 14.50 15.93
N LEU A 619 12.22 13.81 15.44
CA LEU A 619 11.03 14.45 14.89
C LEU A 619 10.30 15.12 16.05
N PRO A 620 10.30 16.47 16.17
CA PRO A 620 9.53 17.12 17.21
C PRO A 620 8.06 16.76 17.02
N LEU A 621 7.40 16.32 18.10
CA LEU A 621 5.94 16.17 18.09
C LEU A 621 5.34 17.57 17.91
N ALA A 622 4.91 17.87 16.69
CA ALA A 622 4.23 19.11 16.41
C ALA A 622 2.94 19.16 17.24
N ALA A 623 2.82 20.18 18.10
CA ALA A 623 1.59 20.44 18.81
C ALA A 623 0.44 20.58 17.79
N ARG A 624 -0.64 19.84 18.01
CA ARG A 624 -1.79 19.88 17.11
C ARG A 624 -2.35 21.30 17.08
N THR A 625 -2.37 21.93 15.91
CA THR A 625 -3.08 23.20 15.73
C THR A 625 -4.56 22.98 16.10
N PRO A 626 -5.11 23.73 17.07
CA PRO A 626 -6.51 23.63 17.41
C PRO A 626 -7.37 23.96 16.17
N PRO A 627 -8.55 23.32 16.00
CA PRO A 627 -9.47 23.70 14.95
C PRO A 627 -9.88 25.17 15.10
N ASP A 628 -10.19 25.83 13.99
CA ASP A 628 -10.61 27.23 13.97
C ASP A 628 -11.83 27.41 14.91
N PRO A 629 -11.74 28.31 15.91
CA PRO A 629 -12.79 28.51 16.91
C PRO A 629 -14.14 28.87 16.29
N ALA A 630 -14.15 29.54 15.13
CA ALA A 630 -15.39 29.91 14.44
C ALA A 630 -16.20 28.67 14.00
N ILE A 631 -15.53 27.60 13.56
CA ILE A 631 -16.21 26.35 13.17
C ILE A 631 -16.77 25.64 14.40
N VAL A 632 -15.98 25.59 15.47
CA VAL A 632 -16.35 24.91 16.71
C VAL A 632 -17.56 25.59 17.34
N GLU A 633 -17.56 26.92 17.40
CA GLU A 633 -18.72 27.68 17.87
C GLU A 633 -19.92 27.47 16.95
N ALA A 634 -19.77 27.59 15.63
CA ALA A 634 -20.87 27.36 14.70
C ALA A 634 -21.48 25.95 14.86
N TRP A 635 -20.66 24.92 15.01
CA TRP A 635 -21.13 23.55 15.24
C TRP A 635 -21.88 23.38 16.57
N GLN A 636 -21.40 24.03 17.64
CA GLN A 636 -22.06 24.04 18.95
C GLN A 636 -23.42 24.75 18.87
N ARG A 637 -23.45 25.96 18.30
CA ARG A 637 -24.67 26.76 18.11
C ARG A 637 -25.72 26.05 17.26
N LEU A 638 -25.30 25.35 16.20
CA LEU A 638 -26.20 24.53 15.38
C LEU A 638 -26.78 23.33 16.15
N GLY A 639 -26.15 22.94 17.26
CA GLY A 639 -26.65 21.90 18.15
C GLY A 639 -27.65 22.36 19.19
N ASP A 640 -27.69 23.66 19.47
CA ASP A 640 -28.65 24.28 20.36
C ASP A 640 -29.89 24.71 19.56
N ASP A 641 -31.10 24.39 20.03
CA ASP A 641 -32.33 24.73 19.29
C ASP A 641 -32.53 26.24 19.08
N ILE A 642 -31.93 27.06 19.96
CA ILE A 642 -32.01 28.53 19.97
C ILE A 642 -30.74 29.17 19.38
N GLY A 643 -29.67 28.41 19.17
CA GLY A 643 -28.39 28.93 18.70
C GLY A 643 -28.43 29.40 17.24
N THR A 644 -28.15 30.68 17.01
CA THR A 644 -27.96 31.24 15.67
C THR A 644 -26.47 31.28 15.35
N PRO A 645 -25.96 30.42 14.44
CA PRO A 645 -24.56 30.48 14.02
C PRO A 645 -24.33 31.72 13.15
N ASP A 646 -23.11 32.27 13.19
CA ASP A 646 -22.67 33.28 12.24
C ASP A 646 -22.37 32.61 10.88
N LEU A 647 -23.34 32.71 9.96
CA LEU A 647 -23.25 32.12 8.63
C LEU A 647 -22.26 32.86 7.71
N ASP A 648 -21.97 34.13 7.97
CA ASP A 648 -21.05 34.93 7.15
C ASP A 648 -19.60 34.59 7.51
N ALA A 649 -19.31 34.44 8.81
CA ALA A 649 -18.03 33.92 9.28
C ALA A 649 -17.79 32.49 8.78
N LEU A 650 -18.83 31.64 8.82
CA LEU A 650 -18.76 30.26 8.35
C LEU A 650 -18.56 30.15 6.83
N ALA A 651 -19.24 30.98 6.05
CA ALA A 651 -19.06 31.06 4.59
C ALA A 651 -17.63 31.53 4.24
N SER A 652 -17.14 32.58 4.92
CA SER A 652 -15.78 33.08 4.73
C SER A 652 -14.73 32.03 5.08
N TRP A 653 -14.96 31.27 6.16
CA TRP A 653 -14.09 30.16 6.54
C TRP A 653 -14.11 29.04 5.49
N GLN A 654 -15.29 28.63 5.04
CA GLN A 654 -15.44 27.59 4.02
C GLN A 654 -14.72 27.98 2.73
N GLN A 655 -14.81 29.24 2.30
CA GLN A 655 -14.14 29.73 1.09
C GLN A 655 -12.62 29.70 1.22
N ARG A 656 -12.05 30.12 2.36
CA ARG A 656 -10.59 30.07 2.62
C ARG A 656 -10.05 28.64 2.65
N ASN A 657 -10.87 27.67 3.05
CA ASN A 657 -10.47 26.28 3.23
C ASN A 657 -10.96 25.36 2.10
N ALA A 658 -11.57 25.90 1.05
CA ALA A 658 -12.26 25.12 0.01
C ALA A 658 -11.39 24.03 -0.62
N THR A 659 -10.09 24.29 -0.83
CA THR A 659 -9.13 23.32 -1.40
C THR A 659 -8.90 22.08 -0.54
N TYR A 660 -9.08 22.19 0.77
CA TYR A 660 -8.82 21.12 1.74
C TYR A 660 -10.10 20.41 2.20
N LEU A 661 -11.27 20.94 1.84
CA LEU A 661 -12.55 20.37 2.19
C LEU A 661 -12.94 19.29 1.17
N PRO A 662 -13.35 18.08 1.62
CA PRO A 662 -13.73 17.01 0.71
C PRO A 662 -14.93 17.38 -0.17
N ASP A 663 -15.93 18.09 0.39
CA ASP A 663 -17.14 18.51 -0.31
C ASP A 663 -17.42 20.03 -0.08
N ALA A 664 -16.51 20.89 -0.53
CA ALA A 664 -16.57 22.33 -0.28
C ALA A 664 -17.90 22.98 -0.75
N LEU A 665 -18.39 22.61 -1.93
CA LEU A 665 -19.60 23.18 -2.52
C LEU A 665 -20.88 22.71 -1.79
N ASP A 666 -20.91 21.47 -1.30
CA ASP A 666 -22.07 20.97 -0.54
C ASP A 666 -22.15 21.64 0.85
N LEU A 667 -21.01 21.96 1.46
CA LEU A 667 -20.99 22.76 2.68
C LEU A 667 -21.49 24.18 2.40
N ALA A 668 -21.05 24.82 1.31
CA ALA A 668 -21.59 26.12 0.89
C ALA A 668 -23.11 26.06 0.65
N ALA A 669 -23.62 24.99 0.03
CA ALA A 669 -25.05 24.79 -0.19
C ALA A 669 -25.82 24.69 1.12
N ALA A 670 -25.28 23.98 2.11
CA ALA A 670 -25.91 23.86 3.42
C ALA A 670 -25.95 25.20 4.17
N ILE A 671 -24.89 26.03 4.02
CA ILE A 671 -24.84 27.40 4.59
C ILE A 671 -25.91 28.29 3.93
N GLU A 672 -25.94 28.34 2.59
CA GLU A 672 -26.91 29.16 1.86
C GLU A 672 -28.35 28.70 2.11
N GLN A 673 -28.62 27.39 2.16
CA GLN A 673 -29.97 26.88 2.41
C GLN A 673 -30.49 27.33 3.79
N LEU A 674 -29.65 27.29 4.83
CA LEU A 674 -30.04 27.79 6.15
C LEU A 674 -30.20 29.31 6.18
N ARG A 675 -29.49 30.06 5.33
CA ARG A 675 -29.69 31.50 5.16
C ARG A 675 -31.04 31.82 4.50
N ILE A 676 -31.48 31.01 3.54
CA ILE A 676 -32.79 31.15 2.88
C ILE A 676 -33.93 30.73 3.82
N GLU A 677 -33.76 29.63 4.55
CA GLU A 677 -34.77 29.06 5.45
C GLU A 677 -34.25 28.92 6.90
N PRO A 678 -34.16 30.02 7.68
CA PRO A 678 -33.59 29.97 9.04
C PRO A 678 -34.34 29.04 10.01
N GLY A 679 -35.64 28.81 9.76
CA GLY A 679 -36.49 27.93 10.57
C GLY A 679 -36.42 26.43 10.20
N CYS A 680 -35.69 26.07 9.14
CA CYS A 680 -35.62 24.69 8.65
C CYS A 680 -34.74 23.81 9.54
N ARG A 681 -35.37 22.95 10.37
CA ARG A 681 -34.66 22.02 11.27
C ARG A 681 -33.78 21.02 10.51
N ASP A 682 -34.25 20.52 9.38
CA ASP A 682 -33.48 19.58 8.54
C ASP A 682 -32.25 20.24 7.93
N CYS A 683 -32.37 21.51 7.53
CA CYS A 683 -31.27 22.31 6.99
C CYS A 683 -30.21 22.56 8.06
N ARG A 684 -30.63 22.90 9.29
CA ARG A 684 -29.74 23.02 10.46
C ARG A 684 -28.98 21.72 10.74
N GLN A 685 -29.68 20.58 10.78
CA GLN A 685 -29.04 19.27 11.01
C GLN A 685 -28.07 18.89 9.88
N ARG A 686 -28.43 19.18 8.63
CA ARG A 686 -27.58 18.94 7.46
C ARG A 686 -26.30 19.77 7.53
N LEU A 687 -26.39 21.06 7.84
CA LEU A 687 -25.22 21.92 8.00
C LEU A 687 -24.32 21.42 9.15
N ARG A 688 -24.91 21.06 10.29
CA ARG A 688 -24.16 20.49 11.43
C ARG A 688 -23.42 19.20 11.06
N ALA A 689 -24.05 18.32 10.28
CA ALA A 689 -23.43 17.08 9.80
C ALA A 689 -22.27 17.35 8.82
N GLN A 690 -22.42 18.33 7.92
CA GLN A 690 -21.34 18.72 7.00
C GLN A 690 -20.17 19.34 7.73
N LEU A 691 -20.43 20.21 8.72
CA LEU A 691 -19.37 20.76 9.57
C LEU A 691 -18.65 19.69 10.39
N TRP A 692 -19.35 18.65 10.84
CA TRP A 692 -18.71 17.53 11.50
C TRP A 692 -17.72 16.81 10.59
N ARG A 693 -18.06 16.59 9.31
CA ARG A 693 -17.15 16.02 8.31
C ARG A 693 -15.96 16.94 8.01
N ALA A 694 -16.20 18.25 7.98
CA ALA A 694 -15.14 19.24 7.80
C ALA A 694 -14.18 19.33 9.01
N LEU A 695 -14.69 19.05 10.23
CA LEU A 695 -13.91 18.95 11.47
C LEU A 695 -13.18 17.60 11.60
N GLN A 696 -13.67 16.54 10.95
CA GLN A 696 -12.96 15.27 10.89
C GLN A 696 -11.63 15.49 10.19
N ARG A 697 -10.55 15.05 10.85
CA ARG A 697 -9.19 15.23 10.35
C ARG A 697 -9.12 14.75 8.89
N PRO A 698 -8.37 15.44 8.01
CA PRO A 698 -7.93 14.77 6.80
C PRO A 698 -7.30 13.44 7.22
N LEU A 699 -7.68 12.36 6.53
CA LEU A 699 -6.99 11.07 6.63
C LEU A 699 -5.48 11.35 6.63
N PRO A 700 -4.65 10.62 7.41
CA PRO A 700 -3.21 10.86 7.46
C PRO A 700 -2.64 10.84 6.04
N GLN A 701 -2.54 12.02 5.44
CA GLN A 701 -1.83 12.23 4.20
C GLN A 701 -0.37 12.29 4.58
N VAL A 702 0.48 11.77 3.70
CA VAL A 702 1.92 12.01 3.78
C VAL A 702 2.09 13.53 3.61
N MET A 703 2.15 14.26 4.73
CA MET A 703 2.42 15.69 4.69
C MET A 703 3.79 15.85 4.01
N ARG A 704 3.87 16.77 3.04
CA ARG A 704 5.19 17.18 2.53
C ARG A 704 6.03 17.56 3.74
N ARG A 705 7.26 17.04 3.80
CA ARG A 705 8.25 17.54 4.74
C ARG A 705 8.31 19.06 4.59
N SER A 706 8.51 19.76 5.71
CA SER A 706 8.73 21.21 5.69
C SER A 706 9.77 21.57 4.64
N ALA A 707 9.66 22.76 4.04
CA ALA A 707 10.67 23.26 3.12
C ALA A 707 12.06 23.04 3.70
N ALA A 708 12.98 22.57 2.86
CA ALA A 708 14.34 22.31 3.28
C ALA A 708 14.93 23.60 3.85
N ASP A 709 15.67 23.51 4.95
CA ASP A 709 16.43 24.64 5.45
C ASP A 709 17.52 25.04 4.43
N ALA A 710 18.22 26.16 4.68
CA ALA A 710 19.22 26.66 3.73
C ALA A 710 20.34 25.66 3.39
N MET A 711 20.57 24.63 4.22
CA MET A 711 21.54 23.57 3.95
C MET A 711 20.89 22.45 3.13
N GLY A 712 19.68 22.02 3.49
CA GLY A 712 18.91 21.05 2.73
C GLY A 712 18.57 21.54 1.33
N GLN A 713 18.29 22.84 1.16
CA GLN A 713 18.09 23.44 -0.15
C GLN A 713 19.39 23.40 -0.96
N ARG A 714 20.54 23.76 -0.37
CA ARG A 714 21.86 23.63 -1.03
C ARG A 714 22.19 22.19 -1.42
N TYR A 715 21.82 21.21 -0.61
CA TYR A 715 21.98 19.79 -0.94
C TYR A 715 21.07 19.37 -2.10
N LEU A 716 19.82 19.81 -2.12
CA LEU A 716 18.89 19.56 -3.24
C LEU A 716 19.37 20.25 -4.52
N ASP A 717 19.80 21.49 -4.43
CA ASP A 717 20.36 22.26 -5.56
C ASP A 717 21.64 21.58 -6.09
N ALA A 718 22.46 20.98 -5.22
CA ALA A 718 23.64 20.20 -5.61
C ALA A 718 23.31 18.83 -6.22
N LEU A 719 22.17 18.23 -5.87
CA LEU A 719 21.67 17.02 -6.54
C LEU A 719 21.04 17.33 -7.90
N GLU A 720 20.43 18.51 -8.05
CA GLU A 720 19.83 18.97 -9.31
C GLU A 720 20.87 19.57 -10.27
N ALA A 721 21.96 20.12 -9.75
CA ALA A 721 23.15 20.46 -10.51
C ALA A 721 23.88 19.17 -10.91
N GLN A 722 23.48 18.58 -12.05
CA GLN A 722 24.31 17.58 -12.71
C GLN A 722 25.72 18.17 -12.97
N PRO A 723 26.79 17.36 -12.81
CA PRO A 723 28.15 17.79 -13.11
C PRO A 723 28.37 18.17 -14.58
#